data_AF-A0A815MBD1-F1
#
_entry.id   AF-A0A815MBD1-F1
#
_cell.length_a   1.000
_cell.length_b   1.000
_cell.length_c   1.000
_cell.angle_alpha   90.00
_cell.angle_beta   90.00
_cell.angle_gamma   90.00
#
_symmetry.space_group_name_H-M   'P 1'
#
loop_
_entity.id
_entity.type
_entity.pdbx_description
1 polymer ?
#
loop_
_entity_poly.entity_id
_entity_poly.type
_entity_poly.pdbx_seq_one_letter_code
_entity_poly.pdbx_strand_id
1 'polypeptide(L)'
;MDHVPDYSRFFTVDELLNHSRTVAFNHTDLVHYQNIGTSRNGEAISMLSIGNGTKSLLLYACPHPNEPIGSLLIDYLLSVLFDYSELLVTYTWHLIPCIDPDGTRLNEGWFSGPFTIRNYARYFYRPRTEEQVEWTFPITYKNYSWTTPSNETQALMYAIRLVQPDFLYGLHNSGFGGMYYYISQPLVDIFPELEQLPSTLGLYLAKGEAEAPWVTQYAPAIFSPLSLVGAYDYYEKYTTTDPVTMIVLLYIQNTVQGKDVKTIYDSLMDHVPDYSRFFTVDELLNHSRTVAFNHSDLVHYQNIGTSRNGEAISMLSIGNGTKSLLLYACPHPNEPIGSLLIDYLLSVLFDYSELLVTYTWHLIPCIDPDGTRLNEGWFSGPFTIRNYARYFYRPRTEEQVEWTFPITYKNYSWTAPSNETQALMYAIRLVQPDFLYGLHNSGFGGMYYYISQPLVDIFPELEQLPSTLGLYLAKGEAEAPWVTQYAPAIFSPLSLVGAYDYYEKYTTTDPVTMMYGGGTTVWIIIPILYYTNAWESQKMPIVSNSVFDINGYYYNTSKVLDNNSQLNETAYNIYGSDMRLPLGFVVVFGFTLAGFSAAIVHTILYHGKSCVEQFRISLEDQKNDVHAQLMSHYAEVPEFWYYILFVVSLILGTINGYHNELLSGHVLLITMILNIMFVVPFGFIMATTGFQI
;
A
#
# COMPACT_ATOMS: atom_id res chain seq x y z
N MET A 1 39.95 17.91 9.69
CA MET A 1 38.94 18.19 8.66
C MET A 1 39.58 18.55 7.33
N ASP A 2 40.60 19.43 7.31
CA ASP A 2 41.35 19.76 6.08
C ASP A 2 42.01 18.56 5.36
N HIS A 3 42.08 17.41 6.04
CA HIS A 3 42.62 16.15 5.53
C HIS A 3 41.56 15.09 5.20
N VAL A 4 40.26 15.34 5.47
CA VAL A 4 39.19 14.38 5.15
C VAL A 4 39.01 14.36 3.64
N PRO A 5 39.12 13.20 2.96
CA PRO A 5 38.97 13.12 1.52
C PRO A 5 37.55 13.44 1.05
N ASP A 6 37.43 14.08 -0.11
CA ASP A 6 36.17 14.21 -0.84
C ASP A 6 35.82 12.88 -1.51
N TYR A 7 35.15 11.99 -0.77
CA TYR A 7 34.68 10.72 -1.31
C TYR A 7 33.55 10.96 -2.34
N SER A 8 33.74 10.48 -3.57
CA SER A 8 32.72 10.59 -4.62
C SER A 8 31.67 9.47 -4.60
N ARG A 9 31.92 8.42 -3.80
CA ARG A 9 31.07 7.22 -3.66
C ARG A 9 31.39 6.48 -2.36
N PHE A 10 30.50 5.55 -1.98
CA PHE A 10 30.79 4.57 -0.93
C PHE A 10 31.58 3.38 -1.49
N PHE A 11 32.34 2.71 -0.62
CA PHE A 11 33.11 1.53 -0.99
C PHE A 11 32.27 0.25 -0.94
N THR A 12 32.54 -0.67 -1.86
CA THR A 12 31.98 -2.02 -1.80
C THR A 12 32.62 -2.81 -0.66
N VAL A 13 31.99 -3.91 -0.24
CA VAL A 13 32.53 -4.81 0.78
C VAL A 13 33.92 -5.33 0.36
N ASP A 14 34.10 -5.66 -0.92
CA ASP A 14 35.39 -6.12 -1.44
C ASP A 14 36.48 -5.05 -1.38
N GLU A 15 36.13 -3.79 -1.64
CA GLU A 15 37.07 -2.67 -1.53
C GLU A 15 37.50 -2.44 -0.09
N LEU A 16 36.55 -2.45 0.84
CA LEU A 16 36.83 -2.33 2.28
C LEU A 16 37.75 -3.45 2.78
N LEU A 17 37.47 -4.70 2.39
CA LEU A 17 38.29 -5.86 2.75
C LEU A 17 39.68 -5.81 2.12
N ASN A 18 39.78 -5.45 0.83
CA ASN A 18 41.05 -5.36 0.14
C ASN A 18 41.93 -4.23 0.71
N HIS A 19 41.34 -3.08 1.04
CA HIS A 19 42.08 -2.00 1.67
C HIS A 19 42.58 -2.41 3.06
N SER A 20 41.72 -3.02 3.86
CA SER A 20 42.07 -3.55 5.18
C SER A 20 43.26 -4.53 5.15
N ARG A 21 43.23 -5.49 4.22
CA ARG A 21 44.33 -6.43 4.02
C ARG A 21 45.61 -5.74 3.56
N THR A 22 45.48 -4.73 2.71
CA THR A 22 46.63 -3.94 2.21
C THR A 22 47.30 -3.18 3.35
N VAL A 23 46.53 -2.51 4.20
CA VAL A 23 47.06 -1.80 5.37
C VAL A 23 47.76 -2.76 6.33
N ALA A 24 47.14 -3.91 6.62
CA ALA A 24 47.72 -4.94 7.47
C ALA A 24 49.04 -5.49 6.90
N PHE A 25 49.12 -5.68 5.58
CA PHE A 25 50.33 -6.13 4.90
C PHE A 25 51.45 -5.10 4.92
N ASN A 26 51.12 -3.81 4.79
CA ASN A 26 52.12 -2.73 4.77
C ASN A 26 52.66 -2.38 6.16
N HIS A 27 51.91 -2.68 7.23
CA HIS A 27 52.22 -2.29 8.60
C HIS A 27 52.21 -3.48 9.57
N THR A 28 52.86 -4.59 9.21
CA THR A 28 52.85 -5.85 10.00
C THR A 28 53.32 -5.71 11.44
N ASP A 29 54.14 -4.70 11.74
CA ASP A 29 54.72 -4.48 13.07
C ASP A 29 53.75 -3.78 14.03
N LEU A 30 52.71 -3.14 13.49
CA LEU A 30 51.76 -2.29 14.23
C LEU A 30 50.30 -2.69 14.05
N VAL A 31 49.99 -3.49 13.01
CA VAL A 31 48.63 -3.89 12.65
C VAL A 31 48.46 -5.39 12.81
N HIS A 32 47.52 -5.78 13.67
CA HIS A 32 47.05 -7.16 13.76
C HIS A 32 45.70 -7.30 13.05
N TYR A 33 45.69 -7.98 11.91
CA TYR A 33 44.47 -8.31 11.15
C TYR A 33 44.03 -9.73 11.48
N GLN A 34 42.76 -9.88 11.88
CA GLN A 34 42.19 -11.16 12.26
C GLN A 34 40.73 -11.29 11.85
N ASN A 35 40.32 -12.52 11.55
CA ASN A 35 38.92 -12.87 11.35
C ASN A 35 38.24 -13.04 12.71
N ILE A 36 37.17 -12.30 12.96
CA ILE A 36 36.41 -12.32 14.22
C ILE A 36 35.10 -13.12 14.12
N GLY A 37 34.73 -13.55 12.93
CA GLY A 37 33.55 -14.39 12.72
C GLY A 37 33.23 -14.55 11.25
N THR A 38 32.08 -15.15 10.99
CA THR A 38 31.57 -15.33 9.63
C THR A 38 30.15 -14.77 9.63
N SER A 39 29.74 -14.04 8.59
CA SER A 39 28.38 -13.54 8.42
C SER A 39 27.37 -14.67 8.21
N ARG A 40 26.08 -14.34 8.09
CA ARG A 40 25.01 -15.31 7.81
C ARG A 40 25.20 -16.03 6.48
N ASN A 41 25.71 -15.35 5.45
CA ASN A 41 25.96 -15.92 4.12
C ASN A 41 27.38 -16.46 3.94
N GLY A 42 28.20 -16.54 5.00
CA GLY A 42 29.51 -17.18 4.92
C GLY A 42 30.69 -16.23 4.67
N GLU A 43 30.51 -14.91 4.70
CA GLU A 43 31.59 -13.95 4.49
C GLU A 43 32.40 -13.70 5.76
N ALA A 44 33.71 -13.51 5.61
CA ALA A 44 34.60 -13.28 6.74
C ALA A 44 34.42 -11.86 7.31
N ILE A 45 34.17 -11.76 8.62
CA ILE A 45 34.08 -10.48 9.33
C ILE A 45 35.44 -10.23 9.97
N SER A 46 36.13 -9.17 9.53
CA SER A 46 37.51 -8.92 9.91
C SER A 46 37.66 -7.69 10.81
N MET A 47 38.65 -7.74 11.70
CA MET A 47 39.02 -6.64 12.58
C MET A 47 40.52 -6.33 12.44
N LEU A 48 40.85 -5.04 12.38
CA LEU A 48 42.22 -4.53 12.44
C LEU A 48 42.46 -3.96 13.83
N SER A 49 43.51 -4.42 14.52
CA SER A 49 43.97 -3.82 15.77
C SER A 49 45.27 -3.07 15.52
N ILE A 50 45.30 -1.77 15.79
CA ILE A 50 46.41 -0.88 15.43
C ILE A 50 46.95 -0.20 16.69
N GLY A 51 48.27 -0.33 16.90
CA GLY A 51 48.95 0.23 18.07
C GLY A 51 49.08 -0.75 19.24
N ASN A 52 49.72 -0.29 20.31
CA ASN A 52 50.03 -1.09 21.51
C ASN A 52 49.74 -0.29 22.79
N GLY A 53 48.78 0.63 22.72
CA GLY A 53 48.40 1.49 23.84
C GLY A 53 47.68 0.74 24.95
N THR A 54 47.67 1.34 26.14
CA THR A 54 47.03 0.75 27.33
C THR A 54 45.52 0.92 27.35
N LYS A 55 44.97 1.79 26.50
CA LYS A 55 43.53 2.03 26.34
C LYS A 55 43.02 1.41 25.06
N SER A 56 41.92 0.66 25.10
CA SER A 56 41.36 -0.03 23.93
C SER A 56 40.12 0.69 23.41
N LEU A 57 40.10 1.01 22.11
CA LEU A 57 38.98 1.65 21.42
C LEU A 57 38.43 0.68 20.36
N LEU A 58 37.13 0.37 20.38
CA LEU A 58 36.48 -0.49 19.38
C LEU A 58 35.46 0.32 18.56
N LEU A 59 35.71 0.42 17.25
CA LEU A 59 34.84 1.06 16.28
C LEU A 59 34.39 0.05 15.22
N TYR A 60 33.11 0.07 14.87
CA TYR A 60 32.56 -0.77 13.81
C TYR A 60 31.62 0.02 12.91
N ALA A 61 31.67 -0.28 11.62
CA ALA A 61 30.85 0.36 10.60
C ALA A 61 29.88 -0.62 9.96
N CYS A 62 28.87 -0.05 9.29
CA CYS A 62 27.71 -0.77 8.76
C CYS A 62 26.97 -1.63 9.82
N PRO A 63 26.71 -1.11 11.04
CA PRO A 63 25.86 -1.80 12.02
C PRO A 63 24.46 -2.07 11.48
N HIS A 64 24.00 -1.13 10.67
CA HIS A 64 22.90 -1.30 9.73
C HIS A 64 23.48 -1.13 8.31
N PRO A 65 23.24 -2.08 7.39
CA PRO A 65 23.95 -2.13 6.11
C PRO A 65 23.59 -0.98 5.14
N ASN A 66 22.46 -0.31 5.36
CA ASN A 66 22.08 0.89 4.62
C ASN A 66 22.77 2.17 5.11
N GLU A 67 23.69 2.07 6.09
CA GLU A 67 24.36 3.20 6.75
C GLU A 67 25.88 3.19 6.47
N PRO A 68 26.32 3.32 5.20
CA PRO A 68 27.72 3.09 4.81
C PRO A 68 28.68 4.19 5.25
N ILE A 69 28.22 5.32 5.79
CA ILE A 69 29.07 6.48 6.11
C ILE A 69 30.18 6.14 7.12
N GLY A 70 29.89 5.23 8.07
CA GLY A 70 30.86 4.78 9.05
C GLY A 70 32.07 4.08 8.42
N SER A 71 31.87 3.41 7.28
CA SER A 71 32.94 2.70 6.59
C SER A 71 33.96 3.67 5.99
N LEU A 72 33.51 4.85 5.54
CA LEU A 72 34.39 5.92 5.07
C LEU A 72 35.19 6.53 6.21
N LEU A 73 34.62 6.64 7.41
CA LEU A 73 35.38 7.09 8.59
C LEU A 73 36.48 6.09 8.96
N ILE A 74 36.18 4.79 8.93
CA ILE A 74 37.19 3.76 9.19
C ILE A 74 38.29 3.81 8.12
N ASP A 75 37.93 3.95 6.85
CA ASP A 75 38.88 4.13 5.74
C ASP A 75 39.82 5.34 5.96
N TYR A 76 39.23 6.49 6.32
CA TYR A 76 40.00 7.68 6.64
C TYR A 76 40.94 7.44 7.82
N LEU A 77 40.47 6.83 8.92
CA LEU A 77 41.30 6.50 10.08
C LEU A 77 42.46 5.57 9.70
N LEU A 78 42.23 4.57 8.85
CA LEU A 78 43.28 3.69 8.35
C LEU A 78 44.36 4.45 7.56
N SER A 79 44.00 5.56 6.91
CA SER A 79 44.95 6.39 6.16
C SER A 79 45.77 7.35 7.03
N VAL A 80 45.23 7.82 8.16
CA VAL A 80 45.88 8.88 8.97
C VAL A 80 46.46 8.42 10.30
N LEU A 81 45.97 7.31 10.89
CA LEU A 81 46.39 6.90 12.25
C LEU A 81 47.91 6.69 12.37
N PHE A 82 48.57 6.28 11.29
CA PHE A 82 50.02 6.06 11.27
C PHE A 82 50.84 7.36 11.33
N ASP A 83 50.25 8.48 10.91
CA ASP A 83 50.90 9.80 10.99
C ASP A 83 50.85 10.38 12.42
N TYR A 84 49.96 9.86 13.27
CA TYR A 84 49.73 10.28 14.66
C TYR A 84 50.19 9.21 15.66
N SER A 85 51.47 8.85 15.59
CA SER A 85 52.07 7.78 16.41
C SER A 85 51.83 7.92 17.92
N GLU A 86 51.70 9.14 18.44
CA GLU A 86 51.38 9.43 19.85
C GLU A 86 50.03 8.87 20.29
N LEU A 87 49.04 8.81 19.37
CA LEU A 87 47.75 8.19 19.64
C LEU A 87 47.90 6.68 19.76
N LEU A 88 48.78 6.06 18.98
CA LEU A 88 49.02 4.60 19.00
C LEU A 88 49.83 4.11 20.22
N VAL A 89 50.51 5.03 20.91
CA VAL A 89 51.17 4.76 22.20
C VAL A 89 50.17 4.77 23.36
N THR A 90 49.13 5.59 23.25
CA THR A 90 48.11 5.73 24.32
C THR A 90 46.96 4.75 24.10
N TYR A 91 46.51 4.63 22.86
CA TYR A 91 45.34 3.87 22.45
C TYR A 91 45.70 2.73 21.49
N THR A 92 45.05 1.59 21.67
CA THR A 92 44.97 0.52 20.68
C THR A 92 43.62 0.64 19.98
N TRP A 93 43.63 0.85 18.67
CA TRP A 93 42.43 1.04 17.85
C TRP A 93 42.02 -0.27 17.20
N HIS A 94 40.83 -0.76 17.56
CA HIS A 94 40.21 -1.93 16.97
C HIS A 94 39.12 -1.49 16.00
N LEU A 95 39.32 -1.72 14.71
CA LEU A 95 38.47 -1.22 13.63
C LEU A 95 37.84 -2.39 12.89
N ILE A 96 36.51 -2.39 12.78
CA ILE A 96 35.74 -3.35 11.98
C ILE A 96 35.11 -2.57 10.80
N PRO A 97 35.69 -2.65 9.58
CA PRO A 97 35.26 -1.87 8.42
C PRO A 97 33.82 -2.11 7.98
N CYS A 98 33.31 -3.33 8.21
CA CYS A 98 31.95 -3.72 7.89
C CYS A 98 31.56 -4.89 8.79
N ILE A 99 30.57 -4.69 9.69
CA ILE A 99 30.10 -5.74 10.59
C ILE A 99 28.99 -6.61 9.96
N ASP A 100 28.19 -6.05 9.04
CA ASP A 100 27.17 -6.76 8.25
C ASP A 100 27.49 -6.74 6.74
N PRO A 101 28.46 -7.55 6.27
CA PRO A 101 28.82 -7.59 4.85
C PRO A 101 27.67 -8.06 3.97
N ASP A 102 26.85 -8.99 4.45
CA ASP A 102 25.74 -9.58 3.68
C ASP A 102 24.71 -8.53 3.28
N GLY A 103 24.26 -7.73 4.25
CA GLY A 103 23.34 -6.65 3.96
C GLY A 103 24.01 -5.51 3.19
N THR A 104 25.29 -5.24 3.45
CA THR A 104 26.02 -4.15 2.81
C THR A 104 26.16 -4.40 1.30
N ARG A 105 26.41 -5.65 0.88
CA ARG A 105 26.44 -6.02 -0.54
C ARG A 105 25.16 -5.71 -1.28
N LEU A 106 24.01 -5.91 -0.63
CA LEU A 106 22.71 -5.61 -1.23
C LEU A 106 22.50 -4.12 -1.47
N ASN A 107 23.23 -3.26 -0.75
CA ASN A 107 23.21 -1.81 -0.91
C ASN A 107 24.22 -1.28 -1.95
N GLU A 108 25.17 -2.09 -2.42
CA GLU A 108 26.26 -1.63 -3.30
C GLU A 108 25.77 -0.98 -4.60
N GLY A 109 24.58 -1.38 -5.09
CA GLY A 109 24.00 -0.84 -6.32
C GLY A 109 23.68 0.66 -6.27
N TRP A 110 23.52 1.27 -5.10
CA TRP A 110 23.38 2.73 -4.96
C TRP A 110 24.65 3.43 -4.46
N PHE A 111 25.69 2.69 -4.05
CA PHE A 111 26.92 3.26 -3.48
C PHE A 111 27.72 4.10 -4.47
N SER A 112 27.75 3.71 -5.74
CA SER A 112 28.54 4.35 -6.81
C SER A 112 27.75 5.33 -7.69
N GLY A 113 26.46 5.51 -7.40
CA GLY A 113 25.56 6.33 -8.19
C GLY A 113 25.13 5.69 -9.53
N PRO A 114 24.34 6.41 -10.35
CA PRO A 114 23.88 7.77 -10.12
C PRO A 114 22.98 7.87 -8.89
N PHE A 115 23.25 8.86 -8.03
CA PHE A 115 22.51 9.09 -6.77
C PHE A 115 21.13 9.67 -7.08
N THR A 116 20.22 8.78 -7.47
CA THR A 116 18.83 9.10 -7.78
C THR A 116 17.93 8.42 -6.77
N ILE A 117 16.75 9.01 -6.51
CA ILE A 117 15.72 8.39 -5.66
C ILE A 117 15.37 6.98 -6.18
N ARG A 118 15.36 6.79 -7.51
CA ARG A 118 15.12 5.48 -8.14
C ARG A 118 16.20 4.46 -7.78
N ASN A 119 17.48 4.82 -7.88
CA ASN A 119 18.56 3.88 -7.54
C ASN A 119 18.62 3.62 -6.04
N TYR A 120 18.44 4.65 -5.22
CA TYR A 120 18.31 4.48 -3.78
C TYR A 120 17.17 3.50 -3.47
N ALA A 121 15.95 3.74 -3.96
CA ALA A 121 14.81 2.85 -3.72
C ALA A 121 15.01 1.43 -4.27
N ARG A 122 15.71 1.26 -5.40
CA ARG A 122 15.94 -0.06 -6.02
C ARG A 122 16.94 -0.92 -5.24
N TYR A 123 17.97 -0.30 -4.67
CA TYR A 123 19.08 -1.00 -4.03
C TYR A 123 19.11 -0.81 -2.51
N PHE A 124 18.21 0.00 -1.94
CA PHE A 124 18.11 0.17 -0.50
C PHE A 124 17.72 -1.16 0.14
N TYR A 125 18.56 -1.63 1.06
CA TYR A 125 18.29 -2.83 1.82
C TYR A 125 18.60 -2.60 3.30
N ARG A 126 17.62 -2.87 4.16
CA ARG A 126 17.81 -2.96 5.60
C ARG A 126 17.23 -4.30 6.08
N PRO A 127 18.01 -5.13 6.78
CA PRO A 127 17.57 -6.45 7.20
C PRO A 127 16.55 -6.34 8.32
N ARG A 128 15.90 -7.47 8.61
CA ARG A 128 14.95 -7.60 9.72
C ARG A 128 15.53 -7.11 11.04
N THR A 129 14.71 -6.60 11.96
CA THR A 129 15.27 -6.11 13.23
C THR A 129 15.93 -7.26 14.00
N GLU A 130 15.39 -8.47 13.92
CA GLU A 130 16.00 -9.72 14.41
C GLU A 130 17.28 -10.17 13.67
N GLU A 131 17.70 -9.41 12.66
CA GLU A 131 18.87 -9.66 11.84
C GLU A 131 19.87 -8.48 11.90
N GLN A 132 19.53 -7.38 12.57
CA GLN A 132 20.39 -6.21 12.72
C GLN A 132 21.33 -6.40 13.92
N VAL A 133 22.61 -6.07 13.74
CA VAL A 133 23.70 -6.47 14.65
C VAL A 133 23.49 -6.01 16.10
N GLU A 134 22.94 -4.81 16.29
CA GLU A 134 22.77 -4.22 17.62
C GLU A 134 21.48 -4.64 18.32
N TRP A 135 20.54 -5.21 17.56
CA TRP A 135 19.21 -5.57 18.05
C TRP A 135 19.09 -7.02 18.51
N THR A 136 20.07 -7.87 18.19
CA THR A 136 20.00 -9.32 18.50
C THR A 136 20.89 -9.75 19.66
N PHE A 137 21.44 -8.81 20.43
CA PHE A 137 22.19 -9.16 21.64
C PHE A 137 21.31 -9.98 22.61
N PRO A 138 21.82 -11.08 23.17
CA PRO A 138 21.01 -11.91 24.05
C PRO A 138 20.54 -11.14 25.28
N ILE A 139 19.25 -11.19 25.56
CA ILE A 139 18.63 -10.52 26.70
C ILE A 139 17.49 -11.37 27.25
N THR A 140 17.41 -11.45 28.57
CA THR A 140 16.22 -11.95 29.27
C THR A 140 15.79 -10.87 30.24
N TYR A 141 14.61 -10.33 30.02
CA TYR A 141 14.04 -9.27 30.83
C TYR A 141 12.55 -9.48 31.01
N LYS A 142 12.12 -9.68 32.27
CA LYS A 142 10.73 -10.04 32.61
C LYS A 142 10.26 -11.26 31.80
N ASN A 143 9.22 -11.13 30.96
CA ASN A 143 8.71 -12.20 30.09
C ASN A 143 9.31 -12.15 28.66
N TYR A 144 10.14 -11.14 28.33
CA TYR A 144 10.83 -11.04 27.05
C TYR A 144 12.16 -11.80 27.12
N SER A 145 12.40 -12.67 26.13
CA SER A 145 13.64 -13.42 26.02
C SER A 145 14.09 -13.51 24.56
N TRP A 146 15.29 -13.00 24.30
CA TRP A 146 16.01 -13.18 23.04
C TRP A 146 17.33 -13.90 23.34
N THR A 147 17.49 -15.12 22.84
CA THR A 147 18.66 -15.96 23.17
C THR A 147 19.53 -16.29 21.96
N THR A 148 19.08 -15.94 20.76
CA THR A 148 19.72 -16.34 19.50
C THR A 148 20.27 -15.10 18.78
N PRO A 149 21.52 -14.69 19.05
CA PRO A 149 22.15 -13.58 18.34
C PRO A 149 22.47 -13.94 16.89
N SER A 150 22.42 -12.97 15.98
CA SER A 150 22.85 -13.16 14.60
C SER A 150 24.34 -13.49 14.53
N ASN A 151 24.80 -14.04 13.40
CA ASN A 151 26.21 -14.38 13.23
C ASN A 151 27.12 -13.15 13.36
N GLU A 152 26.68 -12.01 12.83
CA GLU A 152 27.35 -10.71 12.91
C GLU A 152 27.39 -10.21 14.35
N THR A 153 26.29 -10.34 15.11
CA THR A 153 26.25 -10.02 16.53
C THR A 153 27.17 -10.93 17.33
N GLN A 154 27.24 -12.22 17.01
CA GLN A 154 28.19 -13.14 17.63
C GLN A 154 29.64 -12.73 17.35
N ALA A 155 29.95 -12.26 16.13
CA ALA A 155 31.27 -11.75 15.78
C ALA A 155 31.61 -10.47 16.58
N LEU A 156 30.65 -9.54 16.71
CA LEU A 156 30.83 -8.34 17.54
C LEU A 156 30.99 -8.69 19.02
N MET A 157 30.18 -9.62 19.56
CA MET A 157 30.32 -10.13 20.92
C MET A 157 31.69 -10.78 21.15
N TYR A 158 32.20 -11.52 20.17
CA TYR A 158 33.54 -12.10 20.22
C TYR A 158 34.61 -11.00 20.24
N ALA A 159 34.51 -9.99 19.38
CA ALA A 159 35.43 -8.85 19.37
C ALA A 159 35.44 -8.12 20.72
N ILE A 160 34.26 -7.81 21.29
CA ILE A 160 34.12 -7.17 22.61
C ILE A 160 34.79 -8.01 23.70
N ARG A 161 34.55 -9.34 23.71
CA ARG A 161 35.16 -10.25 24.68
C ARG A 161 36.68 -10.34 24.53
N LEU A 162 37.15 -10.31 23.29
CA LEU A 162 38.56 -10.45 22.97
C LEU A 162 39.37 -9.22 23.40
N VAL A 163 38.86 -8.01 23.14
CA VAL A 163 39.63 -6.77 23.35
C VAL A 163 39.25 -6.01 24.62
N GLN A 164 38.07 -6.28 25.19
CA GLN A 164 37.54 -5.61 26.39
C GLN A 164 37.69 -4.07 26.32
N PRO A 165 37.02 -3.42 25.34
CA PRO A 165 37.30 -2.03 25.01
C PRO A 165 36.95 -1.06 26.16
N ASP A 166 37.80 -0.06 26.40
CA ASP A 166 37.49 1.09 27.26
C ASP A 166 36.43 1.99 26.63
N PHE A 167 36.34 2.00 25.28
CA PHE A 167 35.38 2.77 24.51
C PHE A 167 34.88 1.97 23.31
N LEU A 168 33.56 1.91 23.13
CA LEU A 168 32.90 1.24 22.02
C LEU A 168 31.96 2.22 21.33
N TYR A 169 32.01 2.26 20.00
CA TYR A 169 31.13 3.14 19.23
C TYR A 169 30.74 2.52 17.89
N GLY A 170 29.43 2.35 17.69
CA GLY A 170 28.81 1.98 16.43
C GLY A 170 28.69 3.18 15.52
N LEU A 171 29.21 3.08 14.30
CA LEU A 171 29.24 4.18 13.35
C LEU A 171 28.01 4.16 12.45
N HIS A 172 27.01 4.95 12.85
CA HIS A 172 25.74 5.15 12.14
C HIS A 172 25.77 6.35 11.19
N ASN A 173 24.76 6.43 10.31
CA ASN A 173 24.44 7.67 9.60
C ASN A 173 23.30 8.44 10.27
N SER A 174 23.17 9.72 9.95
CA SER A 174 21.96 10.49 10.21
C SER A 174 21.16 10.56 8.92
N GLY A 175 19.89 10.16 8.96
CA GLY A 175 19.00 10.20 7.80
C GLY A 175 18.58 11.62 7.45
N PHE A 176 17.93 12.31 8.39
CA PHE A 176 17.44 13.68 8.25
C PHE A 176 17.61 14.44 9.58
N GLY A 177 17.77 15.77 9.51
CA GLY A 177 17.67 16.64 10.69
C GLY A 177 18.97 17.08 11.35
N GLY A 178 20.14 16.64 10.86
CA GLY A 178 21.45 17.06 11.37
C GLY A 178 22.12 16.03 12.28
N MET A 179 23.17 16.43 12.99
CA MET A 179 23.97 15.56 13.85
C MET A 179 23.35 15.42 15.24
N TYR A 180 23.34 14.19 15.77
CA TYR A 180 22.96 13.85 17.14
C TYR A 180 23.83 12.69 17.65
N TYR A 181 23.78 12.46 18.96
CA TYR A 181 24.63 11.48 19.64
C TYR A 181 23.79 10.58 20.55
N TYR A 182 24.03 9.27 20.48
CA TYR A 182 23.60 8.31 21.49
C TYR A 182 24.77 7.99 22.41
N ILE A 183 24.60 8.20 23.72
CA ILE A 183 25.66 7.99 24.72
C ILE A 183 25.10 7.14 25.86
N SER A 184 25.74 6.00 26.13
CA SER A 184 25.27 5.03 27.14
C SER A 184 25.27 5.55 28.57
N GLN A 185 26.12 6.53 28.88
CA GLN A 185 26.17 7.19 30.18
C GLN A 185 26.20 8.72 30.01
N PRO A 186 25.53 9.49 30.88
CA PRO A 186 25.52 10.94 30.79
C PRO A 186 26.88 11.51 31.22
N LEU A 187 27.78 11.68 30.26
CA LEU A 187 29.07 12.35 30.43
C LEU A 187 28.88 13.87 30.32
N VAL A 188 28.30 14.47 31.36
CA VAL A 188 27.85 15.88 31.34
C VAL A 188 28.97 16.86 30.96
N ASP A 189 30.22 16.54 31.31
CA ASP A 189 31.38 17.40 31.05
C ASP A 189 31.67 17.61 29.56
N ILE A 190 31.31 16.67 28.68
CA ILE A 190 31.57 16.77 27.23
C ILE A 190 30.38 17.32 26.43
N PHE A 191 29.21 17.48 27.06
CA PHE A 191 28.00 17.92 26.35
C PHE A 191 28.15 19.29 25.67
N PRO A 192 28.76 20.32 26.29
CA PRO A 192 28.93 21.62 25.63
C PRO A 192 29.80 21.53 24.38
N GLU A 193 30.80 20.65 24.39
CA GLU A 193 31.73 20.44 23.27
C GLU A 193 31.01 19.72 22.11
N LEU A 194 30.23 18.68 22.42
CA LEU A 194 29.41 17.97 21.44
C LEU A 194 28.32 18.85 20.83
N GLU A 195 27.70 19.73 21.61
CA GLU A 195 26.66 20.66 21.11
C GLU A 195 27.25 21.70 20.16
N GLN A 196 28.45 22.21 20.46
CA GLN A 196 29.12 23.24 19.65
C GLN A 196 29.76 22.67 18.39
N LEU A 197 30.27 21.43 18.43
CA LEU A 197 31.07 20.83 17.36
C LEU A 197 30.41 20.93 15.98
N PRO A 198 29.12 20.58 15.76
CA PRO A 198 28.49 20.69 14.45
C PRO A 198 28.55 22.12 13.89
N SER A 199 28.29 23.13 14.73
CA SER A 199 28.30 24.53 14.30
C SER A 199 29.68 25.01 13.84
N THR A 200 30.76 24.52 14.48
CA THR A 200 32.14 24.81 14.07
C THR A 200 32.50 24.22 12.70
N LEU A 201 31.74 23.21 12.27
CA LEU A 201 31.92 22.49 11.01
C LEU A 201 30.91 22.92 9.92
N GLY A 202 30.07 23.92 10.20
CA GLY A 202 28.97 24.31 9.31
C GLY A 202 27.87 23.25 9.19
N LEU A 203 27.81 22.30 10.13
CA LEU A 203 26.78 21.28 10.22
C LEU A 203 25.66 21.71 11.17
N TYR A 204 24.46 21.21 10.93
CA TYR A 204 23.31 21.45 11.80
C TYR A 204 23.25 20.41 12.92
N LEU A 205 22.91 20.86 14.12
CA LEU A 205 22.60 20.02 15.26
C LEU A 205 21.11 19.63 15.22
N ALA A 206 20.79 18.35 15.40
CA ALA A 206 19.41 17.86 15.39
C ALA A 206 18.71 18.17 16.72
N LYS A 207 18.01 19.31 16.78
CA LYS A 207 17.24 19.75 17.98
C LYS A 207 15.84 19.13 18.08
N GLY A 208 15.58 18.06 17.32
CA GLY A 208 14.30 17.35 17.33
C GLY A 208 14.10 16.54 18.61
N GLU A 209 12.90 15.98 18.74
CA GLU A 209 12.58 15.03 19.80
C GLU A 209 13.32 13.70 19.59
N ALA A 210 13.41 12.91 20.66
CA ALA A 210 14.06 11.60 20.59
C ALA A 210 13.30 10.65 19.63
N GLU A 211 14.03 9.73 19.01
CA GLU A 211 13.49 8.76 18.04
C GLU A 211 12.41 7.83 18.63
N ALA A 212 12.39 7.66 19.95
CA ALA A 212 11.38 6.90 20.66
C ALA A 212 11.02 7.52 22.01
N PRO A 213 9.78 7.37 22.50
CA PRO A 213 9.32 8.03 23.72
C PRO A 213 9.95 7.49 25.02
N TRP A 214 10.64 6.34 24.97
CA TRP A 214 11.41 5.79 26.10
C TRP A 214 12.88 6.22 26.11
N VAL A 215 13.32 6.96 25.10
CA VAL A 215 14.68 7.51 25.04
C VAL A 215 14.76 8.77 25.89
N THR A 216 15.74 8.80 26.80
CA THR A 216 16.00 9.97 27.63
C THR A 216 16.86 10.95 26.86
N GLN A 217 16.40 12.19 26.71
CA GLN A 217 17.24 13.28 26.24
C GLN A 217 18.08 13.83 27.39
N TYR A 218 19.41 13.73 27.29
CA TYR A 218 20.33 14.26 28.30
C TYR A 218 20.65 15.74 28.07
N ALA A 219 20.75 16.16 26.81
CA ALA A 219 21.01 17.52 26.37
C ALA A 219 20.50 17.70 24.92
N PRO A 220 20.49 18.91 24.34
CA PRO A 220 20.11 19.10 22.94
C PRO A 220 20.89 18.17 22.00
N ALA A 221 20.18 17.35 21.22
CA ALA A 221 20.75 16.32 20.32
C ALA A 221 21.63 15.24 20.98
N ILE A 222 21.57 15.08 22.31
CA ILE A 222 22.30 14.05 23.06
C ILE A 222 21.29 13.19 23.81
N PHE A 223 21.25 11.91 23.46
CA PHE A 223 20.21 10.97 23.87
C PHE A 223 20.81 9.71 24.50
N SER A 224 20.05 9.05 25.37
CA SER A 224 20.34 7.68 25.79
C SER A 224 20.18 6.71 24.60
N PRO A 225 20.92 5.60 24.52
CA PRO A 225 20.74 4.63 23.45
C PRO A 225 19.33 4.04 23.48
N LEU A 226 18.82 3.66 22.30
CA LEU A 226 17.63 2.83 22.20
C LEU A 226 17.87 1.52 22.98
N SER A 227 16.88 1.09 23.77
CA SER A 227 16.97 -0.15 24.52
C SER A 227 15.66 -0.91 24.53
N LEU A 228 15.75 -2.24 24.42
CA LEU A 228 14.60 -3.14 24.51
C LEU A 228 13.97 -3.14 25.90
N VAL A 229 14.78 -2.93 26.94
CA VAL A 229 14.31 -2.73 28.31
C VAL A 229 13.45 -1.47 28.39
N GLY A 230 13.93 -0.35 27.83
CA GLY A 230 13.18 0.91 27.82
C GLY A 230 11.87 0.81 27.05
N ALA A 231 11.90 0.16 25.87
CA ALA A 231 10.69 -0.13 25.10
C ALA A 231 9.71 -0.99 25.90
N TYR A 232 10.18 -2.08 26.51
CA TYR A 232 9.37 -2.97 27.33
C TYR A 232 8.68 -2.22 28.48
N ASP A 233 9.46 -1.49 29.30
CA ASP A 233 8.95 -0.78 30.47
C ASP A 233 7.96 0.34 30.06
N TYR A 234 8.17 0.96 28.89
CA TYR A 234 7.25 1.92 28.33
C TYR A 234 5.92 1.28 27.93
N TYR A 235 5.94 0.19 27.16
CA TYR A 235 4.71 -0.49 26.75
C TYR A 235 3.95 -1.11 27.91
N GLU A 236 4.66 -1.67 28.89
CA GLU A 236 4.05 -2.19 30.13
C GLU A 236 3.30 -1.10 30.89
N LYS A 237 3.82 0.13 30.87
CA LYS A 237 3.24 1.26 31.60
C LYS A 237 2.09 1.94 30.85
N TYR A 238 2.18 2.06 29.52
CA TYR A 238 1.31 2.94 28.73
C TYR A 238 0.36 2.20 27.79
N THR A 239 0.44 0.87 27.69
CA THR A 239 -0.44 0.09 26.80
C THR A 239 -1.14 -1.05 27.52
N THR A 240 -2.31 -1.45 27.00
CA THR A 240 -3.07 -2.62 27.49
C THR A 240 -2.66 -3.92 26.79
N THR A 241 -1.90 -3.82 25.70
CA THR A 241 -1.37 -4.94 24.93
C THR A 241 -0.11 -5.46 25.62
N ASP A 242 0.11 -6.77 25.54
CA ASP A 242 1.32 -7.38 26.08
C ASP A 242 2.60 -6.70 25.50
N PRO A 243 3.56 -6.26 26.33
CA PRO A 243 4.73 -5.51 25.87
C PRO A 243 5.61 -6.30 24.90
N VAL A 244 5.68 -7.63 25.02
CA VAL A 244 6.41 -8.48 24.06
C VAL A 244 5.75 -8.38 22.70
N THR A 245 4.42 -8.45 22.66
CA THR A 245 3.63 -8.28 21.44
C THR A 245 3.84 -6.89 20.82
N MET A 246 3.86 -5.82 21.63
CA MET A 246 4.12 -4.46 21.12
C MET A 246 5.54 -4.29 20.58
N ILE A 247 6.53 -4.89 21.24
CA ILE A 247 7.93 -4.91 20.79
C ILE A 247 8.05 -5.70 19.48
N VAL A 248 7.36 -6.84 19.37
CA VAL A 248 7.27 -7.64 18.14
C VAL A 248 6.57 -6.86 17.01
N LEU A 249 5.49 -6.13 17.30
CA LEU A 249 4.81 -5.30 16.31
C LEU A 249 5.65 -4.10 15.86
N LEU A 250 6.43 -3.49 16.75
CA LEU A 250 7.46 -2.50 16.39
C LEU A 250 8.51 -3.10 15.43
N TYR A 251 8.94 -4.34 15.69
CA TYR A 251 9.85 -5.04 14.79
C TYR A 251 9.19 -5.33 13.44
N ILE A 252 7.92 -5.72 13.41
CA ILE A 252 7.19 -5.98 12.16
C ILE A 252 6.96 -4.67 11.38
N GLN A 253 6.60 -3.57 12.05
CA GLN A 253 6.41 -2.26 11.42
C GLN A 253 7.67 -1.69 10.77
N ASN A 254 8.85 -2.02 11.29
CA ASN A 254 10.12 -1.59 10.70
C ASN A 254 10.70 -2.57 9.68
N THR A 255 10.17 -3.79 9.55
CA THR A 255 10.85 -4.84 8.78
C THR A 255 9.93 -5.84 8.11
N VAL A 256 9.29 -5.41 7.03
CA VAL A 256 8.74 -6.33 6.03
C VAL A 256 9.76 -6.47 4.90
N GLN A 257 10.57 -7.52 4.94
CA GLN A 257 11.13 -8.24 3.78
C GLN A 257 11.72 -9.55 4.32
N GLY A 258 10.89 -10.60 4.41
CA GLY A 258 11.32 -11.96 4.78
C GLY A 258 11.82 -12.76 3.60
N LYS A 259 13.08 -13.22 3.67
CA LYS A 259 13.79 -13.85 2.55
C LYS A 259 13.35 -15.28 2.20
N ASP A 260 12.73 -16.06 3.08
CA ASP A 260 12.45 -17.48 2.76
C ASP A 260 11.22 -17.69 1.85
N VAL A 261 10.15 -16.92 2.04
CA VAL A 261 9.03 -16.89 1.08
C VAL A 261 9.43 -16.12 -0.18
N LYS A 262 10.28 -15.09 -0.03
CA LYS A 262 10.74 -14.23 -1.12
C LYS A 262 11.61 -14.98 -2.14
N THR A 263 12.38 -16.00 -1.77
CA THR A 263 13.25 -16.70 -2.74
C THR A 263 12.46 -17.60 -3.70
N ILE A 264 11.47 -18.34 -3.21
CA ILE A 264 10.54 -19.11 -4.07
C ILE A 264 9.63 -18.14 -4.84
N TYR A 265 9.15 -17.08 -4.18
CA TYR A 265 8.34 -16.05 -4.82
C TYR A 265 9.08 -15.32 -5.95
N ASP A 266 10.29 -14.80 -5.72
CA ASP A 266 11.10 -14.11 -6.74
C ASP A 266 11.39 -15.06 -7.90
N SER A 267 11.71 -16.33 -7.61
CA SER A 267 11.87 -17.39 -8.62
C SER A 267 10.58 -17.62 -9.42
N LEU A 268 9.42 -17.74 -8.77
CA LEU A 268 8.15 -17.90 -9.46
C LEU A 268 7.77 -16.64 -10.25
N MET A 269 8.11 -15.45 -9.78
CA MET A 269 7.81 -14.19 -10.46
C MET A 269 8.63 -14.01 -11.74
N ASP A 270 9.90 -14.43 -11.75
CA ASP A 270 10.76 -14.40 -12.94
C ASP A 270 10.27 -15.34 -14.06
N HIS A 271 9.45 -16.34 -13.74
CA HIS A 271 8.92 -17.32 -14.69
C HIS A 271 7.49 -17.03 -15.15
N VAL A 272 6.86 -15.94 -14.68
CA VAL A 272 5.51 -15.57 -15.14
C VAL A 272 5.56 -15.25 -16.64
N PRO A 273 4.80 -15.94 -17.50
CA PRO A 273 4.82 -15.69 -18.93
C PRO A 273 4.28 -14.31 -19.31
N ASP A 274 4.85 -13.72 -20.36
CA ASP A 274 4.31 -12.51 -21.02
C ASP A 274 3.05 -12.86 -21.82
N TYR A 275 1.93 -13.07 -21.11
CA TYR A 275 0.64 -13.32 -21.74
C TYR A 275 0.19 -12.11 -22.58
N SER A 276 0.04 -12.31 -23.89
CA SER A 276 -0.40 -11.27 -24.83
C SER A 276 -1.93 -11.22 -25.03
N ARG A 277 -2.64 -12.22 -24.49
CA ARG A 277 -4.10 -12.39 -24.57
C ARG A 277 -4.61 -13.29 -23.45
N PHE A 278 -5.93 -13.30 -23.25
CA PHE A 278 -6.59 -14.31 -22.44
C PHE A 278 -6.88 -15.58 -23.26
N PHE A 279 -6.95 -16.73 -22.58
CA PHE A 279 -7.28 -18.01 -23.19
C PHE A 279 -8.79 -18.23 -23.26
N THR A 280 -9.24 -18.90 -24.31
CA THR A 280 -10.63 -19.35 -24.43
C THR A 280 -10.92 -20.48 -23.44
N VAL A 281 -12.19 -20.73 -23.16
CA VAL A 281 -12.62 -21.85 -22.32
C VAL A 281 -12.08 -23.18 -22.87
N ASP A 282 -12.08 -23.36 -24.18
CA ASP A 282 -11.56 -24.57 -24.81
C ASP A 282 -10.04 -24.72 -24.65
N GLU A 283 -9.28 -23.63 -24.72
CA GLU A 283 -7.84 -23.65 -24.48
C GLU A 283 -7.51 -24.02 -23.04
N LEU A 284 -8.20 -23.41 -22.07
CA LEU A 284 -8.04 -23.71 -20.64
C LEU A 284 -8.36 -25.18 -20.33
N LEU A 285 -9.47 -25.69 -20.86
CA LEU A 285 -9.89 -27.08 -20.65
C LEU A 285 -8.96 -28.08 -21.35
N ASN A 286 -8.49 -27.76 -22.56
CA ASN A 286 -7.55 -28.63 -23.27
C ASN A 286 -6.20 -28.69 -22.55
N HIS A 287 -5.66 -27.55 -22.10
CA HIS A 287 -4.43 -27.54 -21.32
C HIS A 287 -4.57 -28.37 -20.04
N SER A 288 -5.67 -28.19 -19.33
CA SER A 288 -5.98 -28.98 -18.12
C SER A 288 -5.99 -30.49 -18.38
N ARG A 289 -6.63 -30.94 -19.47
CA ARG A 289 -6.63 -32.36 -19.85
C ARG A 289 -5.25 -32.86 -20.22
N THR A 290 -4.46 -32.04 -20.92
CA THR A 290 -3.08 -32.38 -21.29
C THR A 290 -2.20 -32.54 -20.06
N VAL A 291 -2.28 -31.62 -19.09
CA VAL A 291 -1.53 -31.71 -17.82
C VAL A 291 -1.92 -32.98 -17.06
N ALA A 292 -3.22 -33.25 -16.93
CA ALA A 292 -3.71 -34.45 -16.26
C ALA A 292 -3.27 -35.75 -16.96
N PHE A 293 -3.19 -35.76 -18.29
CA PHE A 293 -2.71 -36.90 -19.05
C PHE A 293 -1.20 -37.11 -18.86
N ASN A 294 -0.42 -36.04 -18.91
CA ASN A 294 1.05 -36.09 -18.80
C ASN A 294 1.53 -36.45 -17.38
N HIS A 295 0.77 -36.07 -16.36
CA HIS A 295 1.11 -36.25 -14.94
C HIS A 295 0.07 -37.11 -14.20
N SER A 296 -0.39 -38.19 -14.84
CA SER A 296 -1.48 -39.05 -14.33
C SER A 296 -1.21 -39.72 -12.97
N ASP A 297 0.04 -39.74 -12.53
CA ASP A 297 0.50 -40.24 -11.23
C ASP A 297 0.30 -39.23 -10.09
N LEU A 298 0.28 -37.93 -10.41
CA LEU A 298 0.19 -36.83 -9.44
C LEU A 298 -1.06 -35.97 -9.59
N VAL A 299 -1.77 -36.08 -10.72
CA VAL A 299 -2.92 -35.23 -11.06
C VAL A 299 -4.19 -36.06 -11.16
N HIS A 300 -5.19 -35.69 -10.36
CA HIS A 300 -6.55 -36.20 -10.47
C HIS A 300 -7.45 -35.17 -11.16
N TYR A 301 -7.84 -35.44 -12.41
CA TYR A 301 -8.81 -34.64 -13.16
C TYR A 301 -10.21 -35.23 -13.01
N GLN A 302 -11.17 -34.40 -12.60
CA GLN A 302 -12.55 -34.84 -12.39
C GLN A 302 -13.56 -33.77 -12.76
N ASN A 303 -14.73 -34.22 -13.24
CA ASN A 303 -15.88 -33.36 -13.46
C ASN A 303 -16.60 -33.12 -12.12
N ILE A 304 -16.76 -31.85 -11.73
CA ILE A 304 -17.41 -31.44 -10.48
C ILE A 304 -18.85 -30.94 -10.68
N GLY A 305 -19.27 -30.77 -11.93
CA GLY A 305 -20.65 -30.40 -12.25
C GLY A 305 -20.84 -30.09 -13.73
N THR A 306 -21.95 -29.45 -14.05
CA THR A 306 -22.25 -28.98 -15.40
C THR A 306 -22.79 -27.57 -15.31
N SER A 307 -22.41 -26.69 -16.23
CA SER A 307 -22.94 -25.33 -16.33
C SER A 307 -24.43 -25.32 -16.68
N ARG A 308 -25.04 -24.13 -16.72
CA ARG A 308 -26.44 -23.95 -17.13
C ARG A 308 -26.70 -24.41 -18.57
N ASN A 309 -25.74 -24.25 -19.47
CA ASN A 309 -25.82 -24.71 -20.86
C ASN A 309 -25.28 -26.14 -21.05
N GLY A 310 -24.92 -26.84 -19.97
CA GLY A 310 -24.53 -28.24 -19.99
C GLY A 310 -23.05 -28.50 -20.28
N GLU A 311 -22.17 -27.50 -20.19
CA GLU A 311 -20.74 -27.69 -20.30
C GLU A 311 -20.15 -28.29 -19.01
N ALA A 312 -19.18 -29.19 -19.14
CA ALA A 312 -18.54 -29.83 -18.00
C ALA A 312 -17.66 -28.84 -17.22
N ILE A 313 -17.86 -28.76 -15.91
CA ILE A 313 -17.02 -27.95 -15.02
C ILE A 313 -16.02 -28.90 -14.36
N SER A 314 -14.74 -28.73 -14.66
CA SER A 314 -13.69 -29.67 -14.26
C SER A 314 -12.74 -29.08 -13.23
N MET A 315 -12.23 -29.94 -12.35
CA MET A 315 -11.24 -29.62 -11.32
C MET A 315 -10.04 -30.55 -11.45
N LEU A 316 -8.84 -30.00 -11.25
CA LEU A 316 -7.58 -30.73 -11.16
C LEU A 316 -7.11 -30.72 -9.73
N SER A 317 -6.84 -31.89 -9.15
CA SER A 317 -6.20 -32.02 -7.85
C SER A 317 -4.76 -32.50 -8.04
N ILE A 318 -3.77 -31.75 -7.56
CA ILE A 318 -2.36 -31.96 -7.82
C ILE A 318 -1.63 -32.16 -6.49
N GLY A 319 -0.91 -33.27 -6.35
CA GLY A 319 -0.17 -33.61 -5.14
C GLY A 319 -0.98 -34.42 -4.14
N ASN A 320 -0.34 -34.78 -3.03
CA ASN A 320 -0.90 -35.59 -1.94
C ASN A 320 -0.58 -34.99 -0.56
N GLY A 321 -0.35 -33.68 -0.50
CA GLY A 321 -0.03 -32.96 0.71
C GLY A 321 -1.20 -32.93 1.70
N THR A 322 -0.85 -32.79 2.98
CA THR A 322 -1.84 -32.80 4.08
C THR A 322 -2.72 -31.56 4.17
N LYS A 323 -2.33 -30.46 3.50
CA LYS A 323 -3.07 -29.19 3.47
C LYS A 323 -3.76 -28.99 2.13
N SER A 324 -5.08 -28.79 2.13
CA SER A 324 -5.87 -28.66 0.90
C SER A 324 -6.08 -27.19 0.52
N LEU A 325 -5.70 -26.82 -0.71
CA LEU A 325 -5.87 -25.47 -1.26
C LEU A 325 -6.85 -25.53 -2.44
N LEU A 326 -7.94 -24.77 -2.42
CA LEU A 326 -8.92 -24.70 -3.52
C LEU A 326 -8.93 -23.31 -4.16
N LEU A 327 -8.55 -23.25 -5.43
CA LEU A 327 -8.52 -22.04 -6.26
C LEU A 327 -9.45 -22.22 -7.45
N TYR A 328 -10.26 -21.20 -7.74
CA TYR A 328 -11.14 -21.20 -8.91
C TYR A 328 -11.11 -19.86 -9.63
N ALA A 329 -11.13 -19.91 -10.95
CA ALA A 329 -11.09 -18.74 -11.81
C ALA A 329 -12.40 -18.52 -12.56
N CYS A 330 -12.57 -17.29 -13.05
CA CYS A 330 -13.78 -16.79 -13.69
C CYS A 330 -15.05 -16.91 -12.80
N PRO A 331 -15.00 -16.57 -11.49
CA PRO A 331 -16.21 -16.47 -10.66
C PRO A 331 -17.20 -15.45 -11.20
N HIS A 332 -16.64 -14.39 -11.80
CA HIS A 332 -17.33 -13.52 -12.74
C HIS A 332 -16.71 -13.72 -14.12
N PRO A 333 -17.52 -13.96 -15.17
CA PRO A 333 -17.00 -14.36 -16.47
C PRO A 333 -16.23 -13.26 -17.23
N ASN A 334 -16.40 -12.00 -16.83
CA ASN A 334 -15.65 -10.87 -17.38
C ASN A 334 -14.29 -10.63 -16.72
N GLU A 335 -13.85 -11.53 -15.82
CA GLU A 335 -12.66 -11.38 -14.98
C GLU A 335 -11.61 -12.49 -15.24
N PRO A 336 -11.08 -12.60 -16.47
CA PRO A 336 -10.28 -13.76 -16.89
C PRO A 336 -8.84 -13.80 -16.36
N ILE A 337 -8.39 -12.82 -15.57
CA ILE A 337 -6.99 -12.81 -15.08
C ILE A 337 -6.68 -14.02 -14.21
N GLY A 338 -7.66 -14.46 -13.42
CA GLY A 338 -7.53 -15.62 -12.54
C GLY A 338 -7.26 -16.91 -13.29
N SER A 339 -7.78 -17.05 -14.52
CA SER A 339 -7.57 -18.27 -15.30
C SER A 339 -6.15 -18.36 -15.84
N LEU A 340 -5.49 -17.22 -16.09
CA LEU A 340 -4.07 -17.18 -16.44
C LEU A 340 -3.18 -17.56 -15.25
N LEU A 341 -3.56 -17.17 -14.03
CA LEU A 341 -2.84 -17.65 -12.84
C LEU A 341 -2.96 -19.17 -12.69
N ILE A 342 -4.15 -19.75 -12.90
CA ILE A 342 -4.31 -21.20 -12.86
C ILE A 342 -3.49 -21.87 -13.97
N ASP A 343 -3.50 -21.34 -15.19
CA ASP A 343 -2.69 -21.83 -16.30
C ASP A 343 -1.17 -21.84 -15.99
N TYR A 344 -0.69 -20.76 -15.39
CA TYR A 344 0.69 -20.64 -14.93
C TYR A 344 1.01 -21.68 -13.84
N LEU A 345 0.14 -21.81 -12.83
CA LEU A 345 0.29 -22.80 -11.76
C LEU A 345 0.33 -24.23 -12.30
N LEU A 346 -0.50 -24.56 -13.29
CA LEU A 346 -0.49 -25.86 -13.97
C LEU A 346 0.82 -26.15 -14.70
N SER A 347 1.59 -25.12 -15.07
CA SER A 347 2.87 -25.28 -15.75
C SER A 347 4.03 -25.40 -14.77
N VAL A 348 3.97 -24.72 -13.62
CA VAL A 348 5.11 -24.54 -12.72
C VAL A 348 5.08 -25.44 -11.48
N LEU A 349 3.90 -25.86 -11.00
CA LEU A 349 3.80 -26.62 -9.73
C LEU A 349 4.62 -27.91 -9.70
N PHE A 350 4.86 -28.53 -10.85
CA PHE A 350 5.63 -29.77 -10.95
C PHE A 350 7.13 -29.57 -10.75
N ASP A 351 7.64 -28.36 -10.98
CA ASP A 351 9.05 -28.01 -10.78
C ASP A 351 9.37 -27.78 -9.28
N TYR A 352 8.34 -27.59 -8.45
CA TYR A 352 8.44 -27.29 -7.02
C TYR A 352 7.80 -28.40 -6.18
N SER A 353 8.34 -29.60 -6.31
CA SER A 353 7.81 -30.82 -5.67
C SER A 353 7.63 -30.71 -4.13
N GLU A 354 8.42 -29.88 -3.47
CA GLU A 354 8.32 -29.57 -2.04
C GLU A 354 6.98 -28.93 -1.65
N LEU A 355 6.37 -28.15 -2.55
CA LEU A 355 5.03 -27.60 -2.34
C LEU A 355 3.98 -28.70 -2.37
N LEU A 356 4.16 -29.72 -3.21
CA LEU A 356 3.23 -30.85 -3.37
C LEU A 356 3.34 -31.88 -2.22
N VAL A 357 4.43 -31.84 -1.44
CA VAL A 357 4.58 -32.63 -0.20
C VAL A 357 3.69 -32.09 0.91
N THR A 358 3.60 -30.76 1.02
CA THR A 358 2.83 -30.11 2.09
C THR A 358 1.39 -29.85 1.68
N TYR A 359 1.19 -29.42 0.44
CA TYR A 359 -0.10 -28.97 -0.07
C TYR A 359 -0.64 -29.87 -1.19
N THR A 360 -1.95 -30.07 -1.19
CA THR A 360 -2.70 -30.57 -2.34
C THR A 360 -3.43 -29.40 -2.97
N TRP A 361 -3.16 -29.14 -4.25
CA TRP A 361 -3.70 -28.01 -5.00
C TRP A 361 -4.91 -28.46 -5.81
N HIS A 362 -6.08 -27.90 -5.53
CA HIS A 362 -7.31 -28.12 -6.27
C HIS A 362 -7.62 -26.88 -7.10
N LEU A 363 -7.52 -27.01 -8.43
CA LEU A 363 -7.60 -25.91 -9.38
C LEU A 363 -8.81 -26.08 -10.29
N ILE A 364 -9.65 -25.05 -10.37
CA ILE A 364 -10.81 -24.96 -11.29
C ILE A 364 -10.52 -23.84 -12.30
N PRO A 365 -10.06 -24.15 -13.52
CA PRO A 365 -9.64 -23.16 -14.51
C PRO A 365 -10.73 -22.19 -14.95
N CYS A 366 -12.00 -22.60 -14.89
CA CYS A 366 -13.14 -21.78 -15.23
C CYS A 366 -14.39 -22.33 -14.55
N ILE A 367 -14.97 -21.58 -13.59
CA ILE A 367 -16.18 -22.00 -12.87
C ILE A 367 -17.48 -21.63 -13.61
N ASP A 368 -17.48 -20.54 -14.40
CA ASP A 368 -18.61 -20.13 -15.26
C ASP A 368 -18.21 -20.16 -16.75
N PRO A 369 -18.12 -21.36 -17.37
CA PRO A 369 -17.75 -21.47 -18.79
C PRO A 369 -18.75 -20.78 -19.72
N ASP A 370 -20.05 -20.81 -19.38
CA ASP A 370 -21.11 -20.23 -20.20
C ASP A 370 -20.95 -18.72 -20.34
N GLY A 371 -20.79 -18.01 -19.21
CA GLY A 371 -20.54 -16.59 -19.22
C GLY A 371 -19.18 -16.23 -19.82
N THR A 372 -18.16 -17.04 -19.56
CA THR A 372 -16.79 -16.77 -20.02
C THR A 372 -16.70 -16.82 -21.53
N ARG A 373 -17.39 -17.76 -22.18
CA ARG A 373 -17.49 -17.83 -23.65
C ARG A 373 -18.05 -16.56 -24.28
N LEU A 374 -19.02 -15.92 -23.62
CA LEU A 374 -19.59 -14.66 -24.11
C LEU A 374 -18.58 -13.51 -24.09
N ASN A 375 -17.49 -13.63 -23.29
CA ASN A 375 -16.40 -12.66 -23.21
C ASN A 375 -15.23 -12.94 -24.17
N GLU A 376 -15.14 -14.13 -24.79
CA GLU A 376 -13.99 -14.53 -25.61
C GLU A 376 -13.70 -13.57 -26.78
N GLY A 377 -14.72 -12.86 -27.29
CA GLY A 377 -14.57 -11.92 -28.40
C GLY A 377 -13.64 -10.72 -28.12
N TRP A 378 -13.35 -10.41 -26.85
CA TRP A 378 -12.36 -9.38 -26.51
C TRP A 378 -11.02 -9.94 -25.97
N PHE A 379 -10.92 -11.24 -25.71
CA PHE A 379 -9.75 -11.86 -25.08
C PHE A 379 -8.46 -11.74 -25.90
N SER A 380 -8.56 -11.80 -27.22
CA SER A 380 -7.41 -11.74 -28.15
C SER A 380 -7.22 -10.38 -28.82
N GLY A 381 -7.99 -9.37 -28.40
CA GLY A 381 -8.01 -8.06 -29.02
C GLY A 381 -8.80 -8.00 -30.36
N PRO A 382 -8.80 -6.85 -31.05
CA PRO A 382 -8.04 -5.64 -30.71
C PRO A 382 -8.53 -5.04 -29.39
N PHE A 383 -7.60 -4.70 -28.49
CA PHE A 383 -7.89 -4.14 -27.16
C PHE A 383 -8.33 -2.67 -27.29
N THR A 384 -9.57 -2.49 -27.73
CA THR A 384 -10.22 -1.18 -27.85
C THR A 384 -11.46 -1.14 -26.98
N ILE A 385 -11.82 0.04 -26.48
CA ILE A 385 -13.05 0.23 -25.69
C ILE A 385 -14.28 -0.28 -26.45
N ARG A 386 -14.32 -0.08 -27.78
CA ARG A 386 -15.41 -0.59 -28.63
C ARG A 386 -15.47 -2.11 -28.66
N ASN A 387 -14.32 -2.79 -28.78
CA ASN A 387 -14.28 -4.25 -28.82
C ASN A 387 -14.63 -4.83 -27.45
N TYR A 388 -14.06 -4.28 -26.38
CA TYR A 388 -14.40 -4.64 -25.00
C TYR A 388 -15.90 -4.47 -24.75
N ALA A 389 -16.48 -3.29 -25.01
CA ALA A 389 -17.90 -3.04 -24.79
C ALA A 389 -18.83 -3.92 -25.64
N ARG A 390 -18.39 -4.36 -26.83
CA ARG A 390 -19.17 -5.23 -27.71
C ARG A 390 -19.28 -6.67 -27.20
N TYR A 391 -18.22 -7.15 -26.55
CA TYR A 391 -18.09 -8.54 -26.10
C TYR A 391 -18.08 -8.67 -24.57
N PHE A 392 -18.21 -7.56 -23.83
CA PHE A 392 -18.32 -7.60 -22.38
C PHE A 392 -19.64 -8.24 -21.98
N TYR A 393 -19.57 -9.27 -21.14
CA TYR A 393 -20.73 -9.93 -20.58
C TYR A 393 -20.55 -10.18 -19.08
N ARG A 394 -21.50 -9.74 -18.28
CA ARG A 394 -21.62 -10.09 -16.87
C ARG A 394 -23.07 -10.52 -16.57
N PRO A 395 -23.29 -11.71 -15.99
CA PRO A 395 -24.63 -12.19 -15.69
C PRO A 395 -25.24 -11.40 -14.53
N ARG A 396 -26.55 -11.54 -14.33
CA ARG A 396 -27.25 -10.95 -13.18
C ARG A 396 -26.68 -11.48 -11.87
N THR A 397 -26.82 -10.75 -10.77
CA THR A 397 -26.32 -11.20 -9.45
C THR A 397 -26.82 -12.59 -9.08
N GLU A 398 -28.09 -12.89 -9.39
CA GLU A 398 -28.76 -14.20 -9.18
C GLU A 398 -28.21 -15.35 -10.05
N GLU A 399 -27.27 -15.05 -10.93
CA GLU A 399 -26.64 -15.98 -11.86
C GLU A 399 -25.12 -16.01 -11.69
N GLN A 400 -24.58 -15.23 -10.75
CA GLN A 400 -23.15 -15.20 -10.44
C GLN A 400 -22.82 -16.26 -9.37
N VAL A 401 -21.69 -16.93 -9.54
CA VAL A 401 -21.36 -18.16 -8.80
C VAL A 401 -21.29 -17.93 -7.28
N GLU A 402 -20.71 -16.82 -6.85
CA GLU A 402 -20.47 -16.53 -5.43
C GLU A 402 -21.69 -15.90 -4.74
N TRP A 403 -22.60 -15.32 -5.52
CA TRP A 403 -23.75 -14.60 -5.02
C TRP A 403 -24.99 -15.47 -4.78
N THR A 404 -24.95 -16.72 -5.24
CA THR A 404 -26.13 -17.61 -5.23
C THR A 404 -25.99 -18.79 -4.26
N PHE A 405 -24.99 -18.76 -3.37
CA PHE A 405 -24.91 -19.74 -2.28
C PHE A 405 -26.21 -19.72 -1.44
N PRO A 406 -26.74 -20.89 -1.06
CA PRO A 406 -27.97 -20.92 -0.25
C PRO A 406 -27.79 -20.23 1.09
N ILE A 407 -28.70 -19.32 1.42
CA ILE A 407 -28.70 -18.58 2.68
C ILE A 407 -30.13 -18.34 3.15
N THR A 408 -30.35 -18.48 4.46
CA THR A 408 -31.57 -18.01 5.12
C THR A 408 -31.14 -17.14 6.29
N TYR A 409 -31.45 -15.85 6.22
CA TYR A 409 -31.07 -14.88 7.23
C TYR A 409 -32.18 -13.85 7.43
N LYS A 410 -32.77 -13.82 8.63
CA LYS A 410 -33.94 -12.99 8.95
C LYS A 410 -35.05 -13.19 7.90
N ASN A 411 -35.46 -12.13 7.19
CA ASN A 411 -36.48 -12.19 6.16
C ASN A 411 -35.92 -12.47 4.75
N TYR A 412 -34.60 -12.53 4.58
CA TYR A 412 -33.96 -12.86 3.33
C TYR A 412 -33.75 -14.38 3.21
N SER A 413 -34.17 -14.96 2.09
CA SER A 413 -33.96 -16.38 1.80
C SER A 413 -33.63 -16.58 0.34
N TRP A 414 -32.52 -17.27 0.09
CA TRP A 414 -32.09 -17.73 -1.22
C TRP A 414 -31.77 -19.22 -1.15
N THR A 415 -32.48 -20.05 -1.91
CA THR A 415 -32.36 -21.52 -1.85
C THR A 415 -32.13 -22.17 -3.20
N ALA A 416 -31.96 -21.36 -4.25
CA ALA A 416 -31.79 -21.81 -5.63
C ALA A 416 -30.40 -21.42 -6.17
N PRO A 417 -29.33 -22.13 -5.77
CA PRO A 417 -27.99 -21.87 -6.29
C PRO A 417 -27.92 -22.19 -7.79
N SER A 418 -27.11 -21.42 -8.52
CA SER A 418 -26.82 -21.71 -9.93
C SER A 418 -26.15 -23.08 -10.09
N ASN A 419 -26.15 -23.64 -11.30
CA ASN A 419 -25.51 -24.95 -11.54
C ASN A 419 -24.00 -24.88 -11.25
N GLU A 420 -23.37 -23.76 -11.61
CA GLU A 420 -21.97 -23.44 -11.39
C GLU A 420 -21.67 -23.34 -9.87
N THR A 421 -22.55 -22.68 -9.12
CA THR A 421 -22.46 -22.63 -7.64
C THR A 421 -22.62 -24.00 -7.02
N GLN A 422 -23.53 -24.84 -7.53
CA GLN A 422 -23.66 -26.22 -7.07
C GLN A 422 -22.39 -27.03 -7.34
N ALA A 423 -21.72 -26.82 -8.48
CA ALA A 423 -20.43 -27.43 -8.79
C ALA A 423 -19.33 -26.98 -7.82
N LEU A 424 -19.26 -25.68 -7.51
CA LEU A 424 -18.31 -25.17 -6.51
C LEU A 424 -18.63 -25.69 -5.10
N MET A 425 -19.90 -25.74 -4.70
CA MET A 425 -20.33 -26.35 -3.44
C MET A 425 -19.93 -27.83 -3.36
N TYR A 426 -20.06 -28.58 -4.46
CA TYR A 426 -19.62 -29.96 -4.53
C TYR A 426 -18.10 -30.08 -4.38
N ALA A 427 -17.32 -29.22 -5.07
CA ALA A 427 -15.87 -29.18 -4.92
C ALA A 427 -15.44 -28.90 -3.47
N ILE A 428 -16.03 -27.89 -2.82
CA ILE A 428 -15.75 -27.56 -1.41
C ILE A 428 -16.06 -28.74 -0.48
N ARG A 429 -17.20 -29.41 -0.67
CA ARG A 429 -17.57 -30.59 0.13
C ARG A 429 -16.64 -31.77 -0.11
N LEU A 430 -16.20 -31.94 -1.35
CA LEU A 430 -15.35 -33.05 -1.76
C LEU A 430 -13.95 -32.94 -1.16
N VAL A 431 -13.35 -31.74 -1.21
CA VAL A 431 -11.94 -31.57 -0.83
C VAL A 431 -11.74 -30.98 0.56
N GLN A 432 -12.77 -30.34 1.13
CA GLN A 432 -12.73 -29.70 2.45
C GLN A 432 -11.50 -28.81 2.64
N PRO A 433 -11.36 -27.74 1.84
CA PRO A 433 -10.11 -26.99 1.74
C PRO A 433 -9.74 -26.27 3.05
N ASP A 434 -8.46 -26.30 3.43
CA ASP A 434 -7.88 -25.46 4.48
C ASP A 434 -7.82 -23.99 4.02
N PHE A 435 -7.69 -23.75 2.70
CA PHE A 435 -7.64 -22.43 2.09
C PHE A 435 -8.46 -22.40 0.80
N LEU A 436 -9.33 -21.41 0.66
CA LEU A 436 -10.18 -21.20 -0.52
C LEU A 436 -10.01 -19.77 -1.02
N TYR A 437 -9.81 -19.62 -2.33
CA TYR A 437 -9.67 -18.30 -2.93
C TYR A 437 -10.26 -18.22 -4.34
N GLY A 438 -11.26 -17.34 -4.49
CA GLY A 438 -11.85 -16.98 -5.77
C GLY A 438 -10.97 -15.95 -6.48
N LEU A 439 -10.57 -16.25 -7.71
CA LEU A 439 -9.62 -15.44 -8.46
C LEU A 439 -10.35 -14.41 -9.34
N HIS A 440 -10.34 -13.16 -8.89
CA HIS A 440 -10.95 -12.00 -9.55
C HIS A 440 -9.91 -11.11 -10.25
N ASN A 441 -10.37 -10.11 -11.00
CA ASN A 441 -9.55 -8.99 -11.46
C ASN A 441 -9.97 -7.67 -10.80
N SER A 442 -9.06 -6.70 -10.77
CA SER A 442 -9.42 -5.31 -10.50
C SER A 442 -9.88 -4.68 -11.82
N GLY A 443 -11.09 -4.12 -11.84
CA GLY A 443 -11.63 -3.46 -13.04
C GLY A 443 -10.97 -2.12 -13.32
N PHE A 444 -10.92 -1.25 -12.30
CA PHE A 444 -10.26 0.05 -12.34
C PHE A 444 -9.58 0.31 -10.98
N GLY A 445 -8.34 0.80 -10.99
CA GLY A 445 -7.61 1.15 -9.78
C GLY A 445 -6.48 0.16 -9.45
N GLY A 446 -6.05 0.19 -8.19
CA GLY A 446 -4.99 -0.68 -7.69
C GLY A 446 -5.49 -2.07 -7.28
N MET A 447 -4.55 -2.88 -6.77
CA MET A 447 -4.80 -4.17 -6.14
C MET A 447 -5.39 -3.99 -4.74
N TYR A 448 -6.25 -4.92 -4.33
CA TYR A 448 -6.80 -5.02 -2.99
C TYR A 448 -7.11 -6.49 -2.68
N TYR A 449 -7.33 -6.80 -1.40
CA TYR A 449 -7.54 -8.16 -0.91
C TYR A 449 -8.86 -8.26 -0.14
N TYR A 450 -9.63 -9.31 -0.42
CA TYR A 450 -10.68 -9.79 0.47
C TYR A 450 -10.20 -10.98 1.27
N ILE A 451 -10.29 -10.87 2.60
CA ILE A 451 -9.90 -11.93 3.52
C ILE A 451 -11.02 -12.18 4.53
N SER A 452 -11.34 -13.45 4.77
CA SER A 452 -12.48 -13.84 5.62
C SER A 452 -12.27 -13.55 7.10
N GLN A 453 -11.02 -13.47 7.54
CA GLN A 453 -10.63 -13.18 8.92
C GLN A 453 -9.44 -12.23 8.93
N PRO A 454 -9.31 -11.38 9.95
CA PRO A 454 -8.19 -10.46 10.06
C PRO A 454 -6.92 -11.23 10.45
N LEU A 455 -6.21 -11.73 9.44
CA LEU A 455 -4.89 -12.35 9.59
C LEU A 455 -3.83 -11.26 9.73
N VAL A 456 -3.87 -10.54 10.86
CA VAL A 456 -3.08 -9.31 11.08
C VAL A 456 -1.59 -9.51 10.82
N ASP A 457 -1.08 -10.72 11.11
CA ASP A 457 0.33 -11.09 10.94
C ASP A 457 0.83 -11.03 9.49
N ILE A 458 -0.06 -11.08 8.48
CA ILE A 458 0.32 -11.05 7.05
C ILE A 458 -0.02 -9.74 6.34
N PHE A 459 -0.69 -8.81 7.03
CA PHE A 459 -1.10 -7.53 6.42
C PHE A 459 0.09 -6.72 5.90
N PRO A 460 1.21 -6.59 6.66
CA PRO A 460 2.34 -5.81 6.19
C PRO A 460 2.94 -6.37 4.88
N GLU A 461 3.01 -7.71 4.75
CA GLU A 461 3.45 -8.38 3.53
C GLU A 461 2.50 -8.11 2.37
N LEU A 462 1.18 -8.27 2.57
CA LEU A 462 0.18 -7.99 1.55
C LEU A 462 0.16 -6.52 1.12
N GLU A 463 0.46 -5.59 2.03
CA GLU A 463 0.55 -4.17 1.72
C GLU A 463 1.82 -3.82 0.93
N GLN A 464 2.93 -4.49 1.21
CA GLN A 464 4.20 -4.20 0.55
C GLN A 464 4.28 -4.85 -0.83
N LEU A 465 3.75 -6.06 -0.99
CA LEU A 465 3.93 -6.92 -2.16
C LEU A 465 3.61 -6.23 -3.50
N PRO A 466 2.52 -5.46 -3.65
CA PRO A 466 2.23 -4.85 -4.94
C PRO A 466 3.30 -3.82 -5.32
N SER A 467 3.82 -3.07 -4.35
CA SER A 467 4.84 -2.05 -4.62
C SER A 467 6.17 -2.65 -5.07
N THR A 468 6.54 -3.84 -4.60
CA THR A 468 7.77 -4.53 -5.05
C THR A 468 7.68 -4.97 -6.51
N LEU A 469 6.45 -5.20 -7.01
CA LEU A 469 6.15 -5.52 -8.40
C LEU A 469 5.86 -4.30 -9.28
N GLY A 470 5.97 -3.08 -8.74
CA GLY A 470 5.57 -1.86 -9.46
C GLY A 470 4.06 -1.73 -9.68
N LEU A 471 3.25 -2.47 -8.91
CA LEU A 471 1.79 -2.38 -8.88
C LEU A 471 1.33 -1.43 -7.76
N TYR A 472 0.17 -0.81 -7.97
CA TYR A 472 -0.41 0.11 -6.99
C TYR A 472 -1.45 -0.59 -6.12
N LEU A 473 -1.53 -0.22 -4.85
CA LEU A 473 -2.62 -0.61 -3.96
C LEU A 473 -3.81 0.35 -4.04
N ALA A 474 -5.02 -0.20 -4.06
CA ALA A 474 -6.25 0.56 -3.95
C ALA A 474 -6.53 0.90 -2.48
N LYS A 475 -5.85 1.93 -1.96
CA LYS A 475 -6.02 2.44 -0.58
C LYS A 475 -7.29 3.27 -0.38
N GLY A 476 -8.23 3.20 -1.33
CA GLY A 476 -9.51 3.90 -1.27
C GLY A 476 -10.46 3.24 -0.27
N GLU A 477 -11.66 3.81 -0.17
CA GLU A 477 -12.73 3.26 0.65
C GLU A 477 -13.20 1.90 0.13
N ALA A 478 -13.77 1.10 1.04
CA ALA A 478 -14.33 -0.19 0.68
C ALA A 478 -15.48 -0.05 -0.32
N GLU A 479 -15.68 -1.04 -1.18
CA GLU A 479 -16.70 -0.98 -2.24
C GLU A 479 -18.15 -0.91 -1.73
N ALA A 480 -18.37 -1.27 -0.45
CA ALA A 480 -19.66 -1.18 0.19
C ALA A 480 -19.53 -0.75 1.66
N PRO A 481 -20.49 0.00 2.21
CA PRO A 481 -20.38 0.60 3.54
C PRO A 481 -20.49 -0.40 4.71
N TRP A 482 -20.85 -1.66 4.43
CA TRP A 482 -20.86 -2.75 5.41
C TRP A 482 -19.59 -3.60 5.37
N VAL A 483 -18.65 -3.30 4.48
CA VAL A 483 -17.35 -3.95 4.41
C VAL A 483 -16.43 -3.31 5.45
N THR A 484 -15.82 -4.15 6.28
CA THR A 484 -14.83 -3.70 7.26
C THR A 484 -13.47 -3.62 6.59
N GLN A 485 -12.84 -2.45 6.65
CA GLN A 485 -11.45 -2.31 6.26
C GLN A 485 -10.56 -2.77 7.42
N TYR A 486 -9.81 -3.85 7.22
CA TYR A 486 -8.88 -4.37 8.22
C TYR A 486 -7.54 -3.62 8.19
N ALA A 487 -7.08 -3.26 7.00
CA ALA A 487 -5.88 -2.47 6.75
C ALA A 487 -6.00 -1.74 5.40
N PRO A 488 -5.08 -0.82 5.02
CA PRO A 488 -5.05 -0.24 3.68
C PRO A 488 -5.16 -1.29 2.56
N ALA A 489 -6.22 -1.20 1.74
CA ALA A 489 -6.52 -2.15 0.65
C ALA A 489 -6.78 -3.61 1.08
N ILE A 490 -6.98 -3.87 2.38
CA ILE A 490 -7.33 -5.19 2.92
C ILE A 490 -8.69 -5.09 3.60
N PHE A 491 -9.65 -5.85 3.08
CA PHE A 491 -11.06 -5.72 3.41
C PHE A 491 -11.67 -7.07 3.82
N SER A 492 -12.70 -7.03 4.65
CA SER A 492 -13.58 -8.18 4.87
C SER A 492 -14.31 -8.53 3.57
N PRO A 493 -14.72 -9.79 3.33
CA PRO A 493 -15.44 -10.14 2.13
C PRO A 493 -16.80 -9.44 2.10
N LEU A 494 -17.30 -9.18 0.89
CA LEU A 494 -18.69 -8.78 0.70
C LEU A 494 -19.61 -9.86 1.28
N SER A 495 -20.52 -9.45 2.16
CA SER A 495 -21.46 -10.37 2.82
C SER A 495 -22.90 -9.90 2.65
N LEU A 496 -23.77 -10.80 2.20
CA LEU A 496 -25.22 -10.58 2.14
C LEU A 496 -25.81 -10.29 3.54
N VAL A 497 -25.23 -10.89 4.59
CA VAL A 497 -25.61 -10.60 5.98
C VAL A 497 -25.24 -9.16 6.35
N GLY A 498 -24.02 -8.74 6.00
CA GLY A 498 -23.56 -7.36 6.22
C GLY A 498 -24.43 -6.33 5.49
N ALA A 499 -24.79 -6.62 4.23
CA ALA A 499 -25.69 -5.79 3.45
C ALA A 499 -27.08 -5.67 4.10
N TYR A 500 -27.66 -6.80 4.51
CA TYR A 500 -28.97 -6.83 5.17
C TYR A 500 -28.95 -6.01 6.47
N ASP A 501 -27.99 -6.27 7.36
CA ASP A 501 -27.90 -5.60 8.66
C ASP A 501 -27.65 -4.09 8.52
N TYR A 502 -26.88 -3.69 7.50
CA TYR A 502 -26.68 -2.29 7.17
C TYR A 502 -27.98 -1.61 6.73
N TYR A 503 -28.71 -2.19 5.78
CA TYR A 503 -29.97 -1.61 5.33
C TYR A 503 -31.03 -1.60 6.43
N GLU A 504 -31.10 -2.65 7.26
CA GLU A 504 -32.00 -2.69 8.42
C GLU A 504 -31.69 -1.57 9.43
N LYS A 505 -30.41 -1.29 9.64
CA LYS A 505 -29.97 -0.26 10.59
C LYS A 505 -30.19 1.17 10.09
N TYR A 506 -29.91 1.42 8.81
CA TYR A 506 -29.80 2.78 8.27
C TYR A 506 -30.95 3.18 7.35
N THR A 507 -31.85 2.27 6.98
CA THR A 507 -32.99 2.57 6.11
C THR A 507 -34.32 2.24 6.78
N THR A 508 -35.39 2.93 6.37
CA THR A 508 -36.77 2.64 6.81
C THR A 508 -37.51 1.70 5.86
N THR A 509 -36.87 1.33 4.75
CA THR A 509 -37.43 0.43 3.73
C THR A 509 -37.03 -1.00 4.04
N ASP A 510 -37.86 -1.96 3.65
CA ASP A 510 -37.54 -3.38 3.77
C ASP A 510 -36.15 -3.69 3.17
N PRO A 511 -35.19 -4.20 3.99
CA PRO A 511 -33.83 -4.50 3.55
C PRO A 511 -33.79 -5.45 2.35
N VAL A 512 -34.73 -6.39 2.27
CA VAL A 512 -34.83 -7.33 1.15
C VAL A 512 -35.08 -6.55 -0.15
N THR A 513 -36.01 -5.61 -0.14
CA THR A 513 -36.28 -4.73 -1.30
C THR A 513 -35.07 -3.89 -1.69
N MET A 514 -34.28 -3.41 -0.73
CA MET A 514 -33.05 -2.64 -0.98
C MET A 514 -31.92 -3.49 -1.57
N MET A 515 -31.81 -4.76 -1.14
CA MET A 515 -30.83 -5.71 -1.68
C MET A 515 -31.10 -6.07 -3.15
N TYR A 516 -32.36 -6.01 -3.59
CA TYR A 516 -32.74 -6.12 -5.01
C TYR A 516 -32.74 -4.76 -5.75
N GLY A 517 -32.52 -3.65 -5.03
CA GLY A 517 -32.85 -2.28 -5.42
C GLY A 517 -31.69 -1.43 -5.95
N GLY A 518 -30.68 -2.02 -6.58
CA GLY A 518 -29.60 -1.28 -7.25
C GLY A 518 -29.88 -1.07 -8.74
N GLY A 519 -30.84 -0.23 -9.12
CA GLY A 519 -31.09 0.01 -10.55
C GLY A 519 -32.36 0.73 -11.00
N THR A 520 -33.21 1.22 -10.11
CA THR A 520 -34.59 1.62 -10.50
C THR A 520 -34.64 2.79 -11.50
N THR A 521 -33.76 3.78 -11.41
CA THR A 521 -33.81 4.95 -12.32
C THR A 521 -33.45 4.60 -13.76
N VAL A 522 -32.38 3.82 -13.96
CA VAL A 522 -31.90 3.45 -15.31
C VAL A 522 -32.73 2.34 -15.93
N TRP A 523 -33.21 1.40 -15.12
CA TRP A 523 -33.88 0.19 -15.61
C TRP A 523 -35.40 0.27 -15.62
N ILE A 524 -36.01 1.25 -14.95
CA ILE A 524 -37.48 1.43 -14.92
C ILE A 524 -37.88 2.76 -15.55
N ILE A 525 -37.35 3.88 -15.04
CA ILE A 525 -37.79 5.22 -15.46
C ILE A 525 -37.36 5.50 -16.90
N ILE A 526 -36.09 5.26 -17.27
CA ILE A 526 -35.61 5.50 -18.63
C ILE A 526 -36.38 4.65 -19.67
N PRO A 527 -36.59 3.32 -19.49
CA PRO A 527 -37.39 2.53 -20.42
C PRO A 527 -38.84 3.00 -20.52
N ILE A 528 -39.51 3.31 -19.40
CA ILE A 528 -40.89 3.82 -19.43
C ILE A 528 -40.96 5.11 -20.26
N LEU A 529 -40.11 6.09 -19.97
CA LEU A 529 -40.10 7.36 -20.68
C LEU A 529 -39.72 7.18 -22.16
N TYR A 530 -38.75 6.30 -22.46
CA TYR A 530 -38.29 6.07 -23.82
C TYR A 530 -39.35 5.36 -24.67
N TYR A 531 -39.97 4.30 -24.16
CA TYR A 531 -40.99 3.53 -24.88
C TYR A 531 -42.36 4.23 -24.92
N THR A 532 -42.64 5.17 -24.02
CA THR A 532 -43.79 6.10 -24.14
C THR A 532 -43.49 7.30 -25.04
N ASN A 533 -42.28 7.38 -25.60
CA ASN A 533 -41.80 8.48 -26.44
C ASN A 533 -41.93 9.86 -25.77
N ALA A 534 -41.67 9.91 -24.46
CA ALA A 534 -41.66 11.15 -23.71
C ALA A 534 -40.62 12.11 -24.30
N TRP A 535 -41.02 13.35 -24.53
CA TRP A 535 -40.17 14.40 -25.14
C TRP A 535 -39.53 14.00 -26.48
N GLU A 536 -40.22 13.17 -27.26
CA GLU A 536 -39.75 12.69 -28.57
C GLU A 536 -38.42 11.92 -28.50
N SER A 537 -38.14 11.29 -27.35
CA SER A 537 -36.88 10.63 -27.05
C SER A 537 -36.48 9.53 -28.05
N GLN A 538 -37.44 8.89 -28.73
CA GLN A 538 -37.17 7.79 -29.67
C GLN A 538 -36.44 8.23 -30.94
N LYS A 539 -36.37 9.54 -31.20
CA LYS A 539 -35.55 10.09 -32.30
C LYS A 539 -34.05 10.01 -32.00
N MET A 540 -33.66 9.74 -30.76
CA MET A 540 -32.29 9.73 -30.27
C MET A 540 -31.94 8.38 -29.62
N PRO A 541 -30.66 8.02 -29.51
CA PRO A 541 -30.24 6.88 -28.69
C PRO A 541 -30.70 7.04 -27.23
N ILE A 542 -31.05 5.92 -26.58
CA ILE A 542 -31.48 5.91 -25.17
C ILE A 542 -30.42 6.58 -24.27
N VAL A 543 -29.14 6.28 -24.51
CA VAL A 543 -27.99 6.84 -23.81
C VAL A 543 -26.96 7.31 -24.84
N SER A 544 -26.50 8.55 -24.72
CA SER A 544 -25.42 9.11 -25.51
C SER A 544 -24.87 10.37 -24.83
N ASN A 545 -23.58 10.66 -25.03
CA ASN A 545 -22.93 11.90 -24.60
C ASN A 545 -23.00 13.00 -25.68
N SER A 546 -23.62 12.72 -26.82
CA SER A 546 -23.78 13.68 -27.91
C SER A 546 -25.07 14.48 -27.77
N VAL A 547 -25.06 15.68 -28.36
CA VAL A 547 -26.22 16.55 -28.50
C VAL A 547 -26.84 16.37 -29.88
N PHE A 548 -28.17 16.41 -29.94
CA PHE A 548 -28.95 16.13 -31.14
C PHE A 548 -29.82 17.32 -31.55
N ASP A 549 -30.26 17.35 -32.80
CA ASP A 549 -31.29 18.27 -33.26
C ASP A 549 -32.71 17.67 -33.13
N ILE A 550 -33.73 18.44 -33.48
CA ILE A 550 -35.15 18.03 -33.43
C ILE A 550 -35.49 16.82 -34.33
N ASN A 551 -34.61 16.50 -35.29
CA ASN A 551 -34.76 15.37 -36.20
C ASN A 551 -33.96 14.14 -35.75
N GLY A 552 -33.18 14.24 -34.66
CA GLY A 552 -32.36 13.15 -34.14
C GLY A 552 -30.98 13.04 -34.80
N TYR A 553 -30.53 14.04 -35.56
CA TYR A 553 -29.17 14.11 -36.09
C TYR A 553 -28.23 14.80 -35.10
N TYR A 554 -26.92 14.59 -35.25
CA TYR A 554 -25.93 15.29 -34.44
C TYR A 554 -26.04 16.81 -34.61
N TYR A 555 -26.12 17.50 -33.49
CA TYR A 555 -26.20 18.95 -33.46
C TYR A 555 -24.86 19.58 -33.83
N ASN A 556 -24.85 20.49 -34.81
CA ASN A 556 -23.62 21.14 -35.28
C ASN A 556 -23.36 22.42 -34.49
N THR A 557 -22.52 22.31 -33.45
CA THR A 557 -22.18 23.43 -32.57
C THR A 557 -21.50 24.59 -33.29
N SER A 558 -20.73 24.35 -34.36
CA SER A 558 -20.08 25.41 -35.13
C SER A 558 -21.05 26.36 -35.82
N LYS A 559 -22.34 25.99 -35.97
CA LYS A 559 -23.36 26.88 -36.54
C LYS A 559 -23.87 27.95 -35.56
N VAL A 560 -23.69 27.75 -34.26
CA VAL A 560 -24.11 28.71 -33.22
C VAL A 560 -22.94 29.41 -32.55
N LEU A 561 -21.71 29.11 -33.00
CA LEU A 561 -20.52 29.76 -32.52
C LEU A 561 -20.00 30.72 -33.60
N ASP A 562 -19.54 31.90 -33.18
CA ASP A 562 -18.82 32.81 -34.06
C ASP A 562 -17.35 32.39 -34.23
N ASN A 563 -16.58 33.18 -34.98
CA ASN A 563 -15.17 32.90 -35.25
C ASN A 563 -14.28 32.94 -33.99
N ASN A 564 -14.77 33.51 -32.89
CA ASN A 564 -14.10 33.56 -31.59
C ASN A 564 -14.59 32.45 -30.65
N SER A 565 -15.39 31.49 -31.14
CA SER A 565 -16.06 30.47 -30.36
C SER A 565 -17.05 31.02 -29.31
N GLN A 566 -17.54 32.24 -29.50
CA GLN A 566 -18.60 32.83 -28.68
C GLN A 566 -19.98 32.49 -29.24
N LEU A 567 -20.99 32.43 -28.38
CA LEU A 567 -22.36 32.13 -28.79
C LEU A 567 -22.91 33.25 -29.69
N ASN A 568 -23.24 32.93 -30.93
CA ASN A 568 -24.00 33.82 -31.81
C ASN A 568 -25.49 33.67 -31.50
N GLU A 569 -26.04 34.59 -30.69
CA GLU A 569 -27.44 34.54 -30.26
C GLU A 569 -28.45 34.52 -31.43
N THR A 570 -28.15 35.21 -32.53
CA THR A 570 -29.04 35.22 -33.71
C THR A 570 -29.05 33.85 -34.38
N ALA A 571 -27.88 33.24 -34.56
CA ALA A 571 -27.76 31.90 -35.11
C ALA A 571 -28.34 30.84 -34.15
N TYR A 572 -28.17 31.02 -32.84
CA TYR A 572 -28.79 30.17 -31.82
C TYR A 572 -30.32 30.25 -31.85
N ASN A 573 -30.90 31.43 -31.98
CA ASN A 573 -32.36 31.56 -32.07
C ASN A 573 -32.93 30.97 -33.38
N ILE A 574 -32.12 30.83 -34.42
CA ILE A 574 -32.53 30.26 -35.73
C ILE A 574 -32.29 28.75 -35.80
N TYR A 575 -31.20 28.25 -35.22
CA TYR A 575 -30.75 26.86 -35.35
C TYR A 575 -30.61 26.13 -34.00
N GLY A 576 -30.28 26.85 -32.93
CA GLY A 576 -29.94 26.29 -31.62
C GLY A 576 -31.08 26.04 -30.65
N SER A 577 -32.26 26.60 -30.87
CA SER A 577 -33.48 26.22 -30.15
C SER A 577 -33.90 24.75 -30.36
N ASP A 578 -33.34 24.11 -31.38
CA ASP A 578 -33.66 22.73 -31.76
C ASP A 578 -32.76 21.69 -31.09
N MET A 579 -31.87 22.11 -30.19
CA MET A 579 -31.02 21.19 -29.43
C MET A 579 -31.87 20.24 -28.57
N ARG A 580 -31.52 18.96 -28.57
CA ARG A 580 -32.12 17.89 -27.80
C ARG A 580 -31.04 17.07 -27.11
N LEU A 581 -31.34 16.66 -25.89
CA LEU A 581 -30.48 15.80 -25.09
C LEU A 581 -31.08 14.38 -25.06
N PRO A 582 -30.23 13.34 -25.13
CA PRO A 582 -30.66 11.96 -24.95
C PRO A 582 -31.38 11.77 -23.62
N LEU A 583 -32.40 10.91 -23.61
CA LEU A 583 -33.26 10.74 -22.43
C LEU A 583 -32.48 10.27 -21.20
N GLY A 584 -31.51 9.37 -21.37
CA GLY A 584 -30.67 8.93 -20.26
C GLY A 584 -29.87 10.07 -19.63
N PHE A 585 -29.38 11.02 -20.44
CA PHE A 585 -28.69 12.20 -19.94
C PHE A 585 -29.65 13.12 -19.17
N VAL A 586 -30.84 13.40 -19.73
CA VAL A 586 -31.85 14.27 -19.10
C VAL A 586 -32.29 13.72 -17.74
N VAL A 587 -32.56 12.42 -17.66
CA VAL A 587 -33.03 11.78 -16.42
C VAL A 587 -31.93 11.80 -15.36
N VAL A 588 -30.71 11.37 -15.70
CA VAL A 588 -29.58 11.39 -14.75
C VAL A 588 -29.31 12.81 -14.25
N PHE A 589 -29.20 13.78 -15.17
CA PHE A 589 -28.97 15.17 -14.84
C PHE A 589 -30.07 15.76 -13.94
N GLY A 590 -31.34 15.46 -14.24
CA GLY A 590 -32.48 15.89 -13.42
C GLY A 590 -32.45 15.32 -12.00
N PHE A 591 -32.10 14.04 -11.84
CA PHE A 591 -31.97 13.42 -10.51
C PHE A 591 -30.77 13.96 -9.74
N THR A 592 -29.64 14.27 -10.39
CA THR A 592 -28.50 14.95 -9.75
C THR A 592 -28.92 16.33 -9.22
N LEU A 593 -29.65 17.12 -10.00
CA LEU A 593 -30.17 18.42 -9.55
C LEU A 593 -31.19 18.28 -8.40
N ALA A 594 -32.04 17.25 -8.46
CA ALA A 594 -32.97 16.94 -7.37
C ALA A 594 -32.22 16.53 -6.10
N GLY A 595 -31.10 15.81 -6.23
CA GLY A 595 -30.21 15.44 -5.13
C GLY A 595 -29.70 16.64 -4.34
N PHE A 596 -29.28 17.71 -5.03
CA PHE A 596 -28.85 18.95 -4.36
C PHE A 596 -29.95 19.59 -3.51
N SER A 597 -31.18 19.62 -4.04
CA SER A 597 -32.34 20.15 -3.31
C SER A 597 -32.72 19.25 -2.14
N ALA A 598 -32.70 17.93 -2.34
CA ALA A 598 -33.00 16.94 -1.32
C ALA A 598 -32.00 17.01 -0.15
N ALA A 599 -30.71 17.17 -0.44
CA ALA A 599 -29.67 17.34 0.57
C ALA A 599 -29.93 18.57 1.46
N ILE A 600 -30.22 19.73 0.86
CA ILE A 600 -30.56 20.94 1.62
C ILE A 600 -31.79 20.70 2.50
N VAL A 601 -32.89 20.21 1.92
CA VAL A 601 -34.15 20.00 2.64
C VAL A 601 -33.96 18.98 3.77
N HIS A 602 -33.24 17.90 3.52
CA HIS A 602 -32.94 16.87 4.51
C HIS A 602 -32.11 17.43 5.66
N THR A 603 -31.00 18.11 5.38
CA THR A 603 -30.16 18.72 6.43
C THR A 603 -30.96 19.74 7.25
N ILE A 604 -31.74 20.61 6.61
CA ILE A 604 -32.54 21.62 7.34
C ILE A 604 -33.59 20.97 8.24
N LEU A 605 -34.38 20.01 7.72
CA LEU A 605 -35.49 19.43 8.46
C LEU A 605 -35.05 18.51 9.59
N TYR A 606 -34.03 17.69 9.36
CA TYR A 606 -33.61 16.67 10.32
C TYR A 606 -32.45 17.10 11.21
N HIS A 607 -31.55 17.95 10.69
CA HIS A 607 -30.29 18.29 11.37
C HIS A 607 -30.10 19.79 11.62
N GLY A 608 -31.04 20.64 11.17
CA GLY A 608 -30.90 22.10 11.26
C GLY A 608 -30.72 22.61 12.69
N LYS A 609 -31.36 21.99 13.68
CA LYS A 609 -31.17 22.35 15.11
C LYS A 609 -29.74 22.07 15.58
N SER A 610 -29.21 20.89 15.25
CA SER A 610 -27.84 20.51 15.59
C SER A 610 -26.83 21.40 14.88
N CYS A 611 -27.05 21.76 13.60
CA CYS A 611 -26.19 22.70 12.89
C CYS A 611 -26.13 24.07 13.58
N VAL A 612 -27.28 24.60 14.04
CA VAL A 612 -27.34 25.89 14.75
C VAL A 612 -26.67 25.82 16.12
N GLU A 613 -26.86 24.73 16.85
CA GLU A 613 -26.22 24.50 18.15
C GLU A 613 -24.71 24.41 18.01
N GLN A 614 -24.22 23.65 17.03
CA GLN A 614 -22.79 23.50 16.80
C GLN A 614 -22.13 24.78 16.27
N PHE A 615 -22.85 25.56 15.46
CA PHE A 615 -22.40 26.89 15.06
C PHE A 615 -22.27 27.82 16.27
N ARG A 616 -23.23 27.79 17.22
CA ARG A 616 -23.12 28.58 18.46
C ARG A 616 -21.97 28.11 19.34
N ILE A 617 -21.80 26.79 19.51
CA ILE A 617 -20.69 26.22 20.28
C ILE A 617 -19.34 26.60 19.65
N SER A 618 -19.22 26.59 18.32
CA SER A 618 -17.98 27.03 17.64
C SER A 618 -17.64 28.50 17.86
N LEU A 619 -18.64 29.34 18.16
CA LEU A 619 -18.46 30.75 18.50
C LEU A 619 -18.15 30.96 19.99
N GLU A 620 -18.48 29.99 20.86
CA GLU A 620 -18.37 30.10 22.32
C GLU A 620 -17.20 29.29 22.92
N ASP A 621 -16.84 28.15 22.32
CA ASP A 621 -16.01 27.12 22.97
C ASP A 621 -14.71 26.81 22.19
N GLN A 622 -13.64 27.49 22.59
CA GLN A 622 -12.26 27.09 22.33
C GLN A 622 -11.54 26.61 23.61
N LYS A 623 -12.24 26.35 24.73
CA LYS A 623 -11.57 26.28 26.05
C LYS A 623 -11.59 24.92 26.76
N ASN A 624 -12.32 23.93 26.27
CA ASN A 624 -12.49 22.66 26.99
C ASN A 624 -11.69 21.46 26.46
N ASP A 625 -11.05 21.56 25.28
CA ASP A 625 -10.18 20.51 24.75
C ASP A 625 -8.69 20.79 25.08
N VAL A 626 -7.96 19.79 25.57
CA VAL A 626 -6.54 19.86 25.91
C VAL A 626 -5.70 20.31 24.71
N HIS A 627 -6.05 19.88 23.50
CA HIS A 627 -5.41 20.29 22.26
C HIS A 627 -5.64 21.77 21.97
N ALA A 628 -6.84 22.30 22.22
CA ALA A 628 -7.14 23.74 22.09
C ALA A 628 -6.42 24.57 23.15
N GLN A 629 -6.30 24.06 24.38
CA GLN A 629 -5.54 24.70 25.46
C GLN A 629 -4.04 24.75 25.15
N LEU A 630 -3.47 23.68 24.60
CA LEU A 630 -2.08 23.65 24.16
C LEU A 630 -1.85 24.58 22.95
N MET A 631 -2.78 24.61 22.00
CA MET A 631 -2.71 25.48 20.83
C MET A 631 -2.88 26.98 21.17
N SER A 632 -3.53 27.31 22.29
CA SER A 632 -3.70 28.70 22.74
C SER A 632 -2.39 29.46 23.05
N HIS A 633 -1.27 28.74 23.16
CA HIS A 633 0.07 29.33 23.29
C HIS A 633 0.60 29.94 22.00
N TYR A 634 0.05 29.55 20.84
CA TYR A 634 0.41 30.09 19.55
C TYR A 634 -0.58 31.18 19.17
N ALA A 635 -0.08 32.33 18.71
CA ALA A 635 -0.94 33.37 18.19
C ALA A 635 -1.67 32.83 16.94
N GLU A 636 -3.00 32.81 16.99
CA GLU A 636 -3.79 32.46 15.81
C GLU A 636 -3.46 33.41 14.66
N VAL A 637 -3.46 32.89 13.44
CA VAL A 637 -3.32 33.73 12.25
C VAL A 637 -4.49 34.71 12.26
N PRO A 638 -4.24 36.03 12.27
CA PRO A 638 -5.31 37.00 12.33
C PRO A 638 -6.32 36.79 11.21
N GLU A 639 -7.61 36.86 11.54
CA GLU A 639 -8.69 36.59 10.57
C GLU A 639 -8.59 37.41 9.28
N PHE A 640 -8.00 38.63 9.38
CA PHE A 640 -7.79 39.51 8.24
C PHE A 640 -6.94 38.89 7.12
N TRP A 641 -6.03 37.94 7.42
CA TRP A 641 -5.28 37.24 6.38
C TRP A 641 -6.17 36.38 5.49
N TYR A 642 -7.17 35.72 6.09
CA TYR A 642 -8.16 34.94 5.33
C TYR A 642 -9.06 35.86 4.51
N TYR A 643 -9.48 37.02 5.07
CA TYR A 643 -10.23 38.01 4.31
C TYR A 643 -9.42 38.61 3.15
N ILE A 644 -8.12 38.89 3.33
CA ILE A 644 -7.24 39.35 2.26
C ILE A 644 -7.13 38.28 1.17
N LEU A 645 -6.87 37.02 1.54
CA LEU A 645 -6.75 35.92 0.57
C LEU A 645 -8.05 35.71 -0.22
N PHE A 646 -9.19 35.83 0.46
CA PHE A 646 -10.52 35.76 -0.15
C PHE A 646 -10.74 36.91 -1.13
N VAL A 647 -10.42 38.14 -0.75
CA VAL A 647 -10.57 39.32 -1.63
C VAL A 647 -9.63 39.24 -2.83
N VAL A 648 -8.38 38.82 -2.64
CA VAL A 648 -7.42 38.64 -3.75
C VAL A 648 -7.92 37.57 -4.71
N SER A 649 -8.38 36.42 -4.19
CA SER A 649 -8.96 35.36 -5.01
C SER A 649 -10.21 35.82 -5.77
N LEU A 650 -11.07 36.62 -5.13
CA LEU A 650 -12.27 37.19 -5.74
C LEU A 650 -11.91 38.16 -6.88
N ILE A 651 -10.92 39.03 -6.67
CA ILE A 651 -10.44 39.96 -7.70
C ILE A 651 -9.87 39.19 -8.88
N LEU A 652 -8.99 38.21 -8.63
CA LEU A 652 -8.40 37.38 -9.68
C LEU A 652 -9.47 36.60 -10.46
N GLY A 653 -10.45 36.02 -9.77
CA GLY A 653 -11.58 35.33 -10.39
C GLY A 653 -12.45 36.25 -11.23
N THR A 654 -12.70 37.47 -10.75
CA THR A 654 -13.48 38.49 -11.50
C THR A 654 -12.71 38.98 -12.73
N ILE A 655 -11.40 39.23 -12.61
CA ILE A 655 -10.54 39.61 -13.73
C ILE A 655 -10.52 38.50 -14.77
N ASN A 656 -10.34 37.24 -14.36
CA ASN A 656 -10.35 36.09 -15.27
C ASN A 656 -11.71 35.94 -15.98
N GLY A 657 -12.81 36.00 -15.23
CA GLY A 657 -14.16 35.91 -15.78
C GLY A 657 -14.48 37.02 -16.78
N TYR A 658 -14.05 38.26 -16.50
CA TYR A 658 -14.23 39.40 -17.39
C TYR A 658 -13.30 39.35 -18.61
N HIS A 659 -12.03 38.96 -18.44
CA HIS A 659 -11.04 38.91 -19.51
C HIS A 659 -11.38 37.85 -20.56
N ASN A 660 -11.91 36.70 -20.14
CA ASN A 660 -12.29 35.62 -21.04
C ASN A 660 -13.76 35.69 -21.50
N GLU A 661 -14.50 36.73 -21.11
CA GLU A 661 -15.95 36.86 -21.36
C GLU A 661 -16.78 35.64 -20.88
N LEU A 662 -16.21 34.81 -19.99
CA LEU A 662 -16.81 33.55 -19.55
C LEU A 662 -17.89 33.76 -18.48
N LEU A 663 -17.75 34.81 -17.65
CA LEU A 663 -18.63 35.06 -16.51
C LEU A 663 -18.80 36.56 -16.24
N SER A 664 -20.05 36.99 -16.13
CA SER A 664 -20.38 38.32 -15.61
C SER A 664 -20.14 38.38 -14.09
N GLY A 665 -19.76 39.54 -13.57
CA GLY A 665 -19.46 39.70 -12.13
C GLY A 665 -20.62 39.32 -11.19
N HIS A 666 -21.88 39.42 -11.65
CA HIS A 666 -23.03 38.99 -10.87
C HIS A 666 -23.21 37.46 -10.81
N VAL A 667 -22.78 36.71 -11.84
CA VAL A 667 -22.84 35.24 -11.82
C VAL A 667 -21.84 34.69 -10.80
N LEU A 668 -20.64 35.28 -10.70
CA LEU A 668 -19.65 34.90 -9.69
C LEU A 668 -20.21 35.02 -8.26
N LEU A 669 -20.91 36.12 -7.96
CA LEU A 669 -21.57 36.32 -6.67
C LEU A 669 -22.64 35.26 -6.39
N ILE A 670 -23.46 34.93 -7.38
CA ILE A 670 -24.49 33.88 -7.26
C ILE A 670 -23.84 32.52 -6.98
N THR A 671 -22.78 32.16 -7.71
CA THR A 671 -22.05 30.90 -7.51
C THR A 671 -21.45 30.81 -6.12
N MET A 672 -20.96 31.92 -5.55
CA MET A 672 -20.43 31.93 -4.18
C MET A 672 -21.52 31.70 -3.14
N ILE A 673 -22.69 32.36 -3.30
CA ILE A 673 -23.84 32.14 -2.42
C ILE A 673 -24.27 30.67 -2.47
N LEU A 674 -24.35 30.09 -3.68
CA LEU A 674 -24.67 28.67 -3.85
C LEU A 674 -23.65 27.77 -3.14
N ASN A 675 -22.34 28.01 -3.31
CA ASN A 675 -21.31 27.24 -2.62
C ASN A 675 -21.46 27.30 -1.10
N ILE A 676 -21.66 28.49 -0.53
CA ILE A 676 -21.87 28.65 0.92
C ILE A 676 -23.10 27.87 1.39
N MET A 677 -24.18 27.88 0.59
CA MET A 677 -25.39 27.12 0.91
C MET A 677 -25.19 25.60 0.85
N PHE A 678 -24.37 25.09 -0.07
CA PHE A 678 -24.16 23.64 -0.25
C PHE A 678 -23.08 23.05 0.67
N VAL A 679 -22.10 23.85 1.11
CA VAL A 679 -20.98 23.38 1.95
C VAL A 679 -21.48 22.69 3.22
N VAL A 680 -22.43 23.28 3.94
CA VAL A 680 -22.89 22.71 5.22
C VAL A 680 -23.70 21.43 5.02
N PRO A 681 -24.73 21.36 4.15
CA PRO A 681 -25.46 20.13 3.88
C PRO A 681 -24.58 18.98 3.37
N PHE A 682 -23.69 19.25 2.41
CA PHE A 682 -22.88 18.18 1.82
C PHE A 682 -21.78 17.73 2.77
N GLY A 683 -21.12 18.67 3.46
CA GLY A 683 -20.14 18.33 4.49
C GLY A 683 -20.77 17.51 5.62
N PHE A 684 -22.01 17.83 6.02
CA PHE A 684 -22.74 17.06 7.02
C PHE A 684 -23.07 15.65 6.54
N ILE A 685 -23.61 15.49 5.32
CA ILE A 685 -23.94 14.16 4.77
C ILE A 685 -22.67 13.33 4.59
N MET A 686 -21.59 13.91 4.07
CA MET A 686 -20.29 13.24 3.95
C MET A 686 -19.76 12.81 5.32
N ALA A 687 -19.79 13.68 6.33
CA ALA A 687 -19.29 13.38 7.66
C ALA A 687 -20.12 12.30 8.39
N THR A 688 -21.41 12.17 8.08
CA THR A 688 -22.32 11.24 8.77
C THR A 688 -22.50 9.91 8.04
N THR A 689 -22.45 9.91 6.71
CA THR A 689 -22.72 8.74 5.88
C THR A 689 -21.48 8.19 5.18
N GLY A 690 -20.40 8.97 5.08
CA GLY A 690 -19.21 8.65 4.28
C GLY A 690 -19.41 8.85 2.78
N PHE A 691 -20.61 9.22 2.30
CA PHE A 691 -20.88 9.36 0.87
C PHE A 691 -20.65 10.78 0.35
N GLN A 692 -19.98 10.88 -0.79
CA GLN A 692 -19.88 12.10 -1.58
C GLN A 692 -21.10 12.21 -2.53
N ILE A 693 -21.80 13.35 -2.46
CA ILE A 693 -22.97 13.68 -3.32
C ILE A 693 -22.51 14.41 -4.59
#